data_AF-A0A1S2KHE4-F1
#
_entry.id   AF-A0A1S2KHE4-F1
#
_cell.length_a   1.000
_cell.length_b   1.000
_cell.length_c   1.000
_cell.angle_alpha   90.00
_cell.angle_beta   90.00
_cell.angle_gamma   90.00
#
_symmetry.space_group_name_H-M   'P 1'
#
loop_
_entity.id
_entity.type
_entity.pdbx_description
1 polymer ?
#
loop_
_entity_poly.entity_id
_entity_poly.type
_entity_poly.pdbx_seq_one_letter_code
_entity_poly.pdbx_strand_id
1 'polypeptide(L)'
;MLERAGSSRHRAWEKPGRFVDDAERLARGLPAAHLPWFWDTIGHWMLETHRRSAARAYAQARAAERTHALPVDPDWRRANQLLFARFGALPASELSGAAAWLAGVLEPVDAHLEFVRLLSAWAASPGELPADLARRIGDSARAAGLGSEEEARVLGAVLASARGKAIPDRLLDAAAGPLGDHPPADEQATALLDLFPESKNDAAAWLRLLIACGAADAAAAGRITPEGGLDDWLRRYAAGYSHRTVAGGGVTRQPMPAELFDLVSRFAPLLRANGTPVRLHEDRYRWPHLDADLLDLCLAEGIPVHDPGAAISLEFWGEHSQRDLKALAADPVFGPRLEGTVHAGLRTRGGTAICGTAISRLPHNPGITAEVHARVEKLLDALRGGGLAAADEAVDELHGLLDRPTAIALDGIEEALDALDLTGPLARALRAGLPEELGWPALDQALSAFRPDETVHVTCTWPVLTVYGETRALAVDHSGLRAEHTLELPDGALGHTVHWVGGQFLVAWNEQHQENPGTTAYWSDHPGETFEPEETYGLRPYGGSIQGGLGYQFETPGGDGRFDGERVLRVGGREGIGHRDYQMNDGHAFWSAEVFSERRDGWSRLDPSTGVPTGDHALPAFHDPDRSPPGRKPFPDHRILAALPPGAPSSPLGQDGTLTGCRVDYRTPYAGPSPREFVLESIDGRTASYRSNNWGRRPWGILALPLGGEDAVLAGGTTIRCHAAGDNSLLWQVQGFPGSRHRTRSRATLGELAGPVPPPAFWHFLAPRHEPSSHALRTVTDTTVRELLHQGTGSAVSGVSDPRVREGVDRAVRLAADVLRRRRELSHRVAVMRAGPVVDLPDLRRTTGSSRPSTACCPSSAATKKGNRSHSPPSSPPSPPTAGTCAARSTTRCGCSPCPRRPTSGRC
;
A
#
# COMPACT_ATOMS: atom_id res chain seq x y z
N MET A 1 -34.34 -39.19 -37.16
CA MET A 1 -33.22 -38.28 -36.83
C MET A 1 -33.29 -37.73 -35.42
N LEU A 2 -34.42 -37.16 -34.97
CA LEU A 2 -34.55 -36.61 -33.60
C LEU A 2 -34.17 -37.62 -32.50
N GLU A 3 -34.52 -38.90 -32.61
CA GLU A 3 -34.09 -39.94 -31.65
C GLU A 3 -32.56 -40.11 -31.56
N ARG A 4 -31.84 -39.95 -32.69
CA ARG A 4 -30.36 -39.99 -32.73
C ARG A 4 -29.72 -38.73 -32.12
N ALA A 5 -30.43 -37.60 -32.10
CA ALA A 5 -30.04 -36.43 -31.32
C ALA A 5 -30.45 -36.57 -29.83
N GLY A 6 -31.58 -37.22 -29.56
CA GLY A 6 -32.08 -37.49 -28.22
C GLY A 6 -31.16 -38.42 -27.42
N SER A 7 -30.59 -39.45 -28.05
CA SER A 7 -29.66 -40.38 -27.39
C SER A 7 -28.36 -39.70 -26.91
N SER A 8 -27.96 -38.57 -27.51
CA SER A 8 -26.82 -37.76 -27.06
C SER A 8 -27.22 -36.57 -26.17
N ARG A 9 -28.51 -36.37 -25.86
CA ARG A 9 -29.02 -35.23 -25.06
C ARG A 9 -28.39 -35.14 -23.67
N HIS A 10 -27.97 -36.25 -23.06
CA HIS A 10 -27.22 -36.23 -21.79
C HIS A 10 -25.95 -35.37 -21.86
N ARG A 11 -25.29 -35.29 -23.02
CA ARG A 11 -24.07 -34.50 -23.24
C ARG A 11 -24.32 -33.00 -23.32
N ALA A 12 -25.58 -32.56 -23.43
CA ALA A 12 -25.93 -31.15 -23.39
C ALA A 12 -25.54 -30.50 -22.05
N TRP A 13 -25.59 -31.25 -20.95
CA TRP A 13 -25.20 -30.78 -19.62
C TRP A 13 -23.69 -30.57 -19.47
N GLU A 14 -22.88 -31.51 -19.98
CA GLU A 14 -21.41 -31.44 -19.86
C GLU A 14 -20.76 -30.55 -20.93
N LYS A 15 -21.26 -30.63 -22.19
CA LYS A 15 -20.63 -30.02 -23.37
C LYS A 15 -21.70 -29.42 -24.32
N PRO A 16 -22.45 -28.39 -23.88
CA PRO A 16 -23.60 -27.83 -24.60
C PRO A 16 -23.27 -27.27 -25.99
N GLY A 17 -22.04 -26.79 -26.22
CA GLY A 17 -21.59 -26.38 -27.56
C GLY A 17 -21.44 -27.57 -28.51
N ARG A 18 -20.79 -28.65 -28.03
CA ARG A 18 -20.54 -29.86 -28.82
C ARG A 18 -21.82 -30.60 -29.18
N PHE A 19 -22.82 -30.59 -28.30
CA PHE A 19 -24.15 -31.13 -28.61
C PHE A 19 -24.79 -30.41 -29.82
N VAL A 20 -24.71 -29.08 -29.90
CA VAL A 20 -25.22 -28.31 -31.04
C VAL A 20 -24.39 -28.56 -32.30
N ASP A 21 -23.06 -28.66 -32.21
CA ASP A 21 -22.21 -28.99 -33.37
C ASP A 21 -22.49 -30.41 -33.91
N ASP A 22 -22.77 -31.37 -33.02
CA ASP A 22 -23.16 -32.72 -33.39
C ASP A 22 -24.56 -32.73 -34.05
N ALA A 23 -25.51 -31.93 -33.55
CA ALA A 23 -26.83 -31.72 -34.16
C ALA A 23 -26.74 -31.04 -35.55
N GLU A 24 -25.80 -30.10 -35.73
CA GLU A 24 -25.56 -29.44 -37.02
C GLU A 24 -25.08 -30.43 -38.10
N ARG A 25 -24.26 -31.42 -37.72
CA ARG A 25 -23.87 -32.50 -38.66
C ARG A 25 -25.07 -33.37 -39.06
N LEU A 26 -26.01 -33.61 -38.15
CA LEU A 26 -27.25 -34.35 -38.44
C LEU A 26 -28.19 -33.55 -39.35
N ALA A 27 -28.28 -32.22 -39.15
CA ALA A 27 -29.13 -31.33 -39.93
C ALA A 27 -28.79 -31.35 -41.44
N ARG A 28 -27.52 -31.51 -41.81
CA ARG A 28 -27.07 -31.59 -43.23
C ARG A 28 -27.68 -32.76 -44.01
N GLY A 29 -28.18 -33.79 -43.32
CA GLY A 29 -28.87 -34.94 -43.92
C GLY A 29 -30.39 -34.81 -43.97
N LEU A 30 -30.96 -33.67 -43.61
CA LEU A 30 -32.41 -33.42 -43.62
C LEU A 30 -32.85 -32.62 -44.86
N PRO A 31 -34.03 -32.94 -45.45
CA PRO A 31 -34.71 -32.04 -46.38
C PRO A 31 -34.95 -30.66 -45.76
N ALA A 32 -34.82 -29.60 -46.57
CA ALA A 32 -34.94 -28.21 -46.13
C ALA A 32 -36.20 -27.92 -45.30
N ALA A 33 -37.35 -28.46 -45.70
CA ALA A 33 -38.64 -28.30 -45.02
C ALA A 33 -38.67 -28.80 -43.57
N HIS A 34 -37.77 -29.72 -43.17
CA HIS A 34 -37.68 -30.23 -41.81
C HIS A 34 -36.67 -29.50 -40.92
N LEU A 35 -35.82 -28.64 -41.49
CA LEU A 35 -34.78 -27.92 -40.74
C LEU A 35 -35.35 -26.99 -39.66
N PRO A 36 -36.42 -26.19 -39.88
CA PRO A 36 -36.94 -25.31 -38.83
C PRO A 36 -37.44 -26.08 -37.60
N TRP A 37 -38.27 -27.10 -37.82
CA TRP A 37 -38.82 -27.95 -36.75
C TRP A 37 -37.73 -28.74 -36.00
N PHE A 38 -36.72 -29.25 -36.72
CA PHE A 38 -35.57 -29.90 -36.09
C PHE A 38 -34.83 -28.93 -35.16
N TRP A 39 -34.53 -27.72 -35.65
CA TRP A 39 -33.79 -26.72 -34.89
C TRP A 39 -34.57 -26.11 -33.73
N ASP A 40 -35.88 -25.85 -33.89
CA ASP A 40 -36.75 -25.45 -32.79
C ASP A 40 -36.77 -26.51 -31.68
N THR A 41 -36.90 -27.80 -32.03
CA THR A 41 -36.87 -28.92 -31.07
C THR A 41 -35.53 -29.01 -30.32
N ILE A 42 -34.40 -28.88 -31.03
CA ILE A 42 -33.07 -28.84 -30.41
C ILE A 42 -32.95 -27.62 -29.49
N GLY A 43 -33.47 -26.46 -29.88
CA GLY A 43 -33.46 -25.26 -29.06
C GLY A 43 -34.28 -25.41 -27.78
N HIS A 44 -35.49 -26.00 -27.86
CA HIS A 44 -36.34 -26.32 -26.70
C HIS A 44 -35.60 -27.19 -25.68
N TRP A 45 -34.89 -28.23 -26.13
CA TRP A 45 -34.11 -29.10 -25.23
C TRP A 45 -32.94 -28.38 -24.53
N MET A 46 -32.50 -27.24 -25.06
CA MET A 46 -31.39 -26.45 -24.53
C MET A 46 -31.80 -25.25 -23.68
N LEU A 47 -33.10 -24.91 -23.59
CA LEU A 47 -33.61 -23.71 -22.90
C LEU A 47 -33.16 -23.65 -21.43
N GLU A 48 -33.36 -24.75 -20.70
CA GLU A 48 -32.99 -24.91 -19.29
C GLU A 48 -31.50 -25.21 -19.07
N THR A 49 -30.81 -25.72 -20.09
CA THR A 49 -29.43 -26.22 -19.96
C THR A 49 -28.38 -25.18 -20.35
N HIS A 50 -28.54 -24.49 -21.49
CA HIS A 50 -27.55 -23.52 -21.98
C HIS A 50 -28.14 -22.52 -22.98
N ARG A 51 -28.53 -21.34 -22.47
CA ARG A 51 -29.14 -20.21 -23.21
C ARG A 51 -28.49 -19.90 -24.56
N ARG A 52 -27.15 -19.81 -24.63
CA ARG A 52 -26.43 -19.49 -25.89
C ARG A 52 -26.58 -20.60 -26.95
N SER A 53 -26.67 -21.86 -26.52
CA SER A 53 -26.94 -22.99 -27.42
C SER A 53 -28.39 -23.01 -27.91
N ALA A 54 -29.34 -22.72 -27.02
CA ALA A 54 -30.75 -22.55 -27.40
C ALA A 54 -30.92 -21.41 -28.42
N ALA A 55 -30.31 -20.25 -28.17
CA ALA A 55 -30.31 -19.11 -29.10
C ALA A 55 -29.68 -19.47 -30.46
N ARG A 56 -28.55 -20.20 -30.49
CA ARG A 56 -27.94 -20.68 -31.75
C ARG A 56 -28.91 -21.60 -32.51
N ALA A 57 -29.60 -22.52 -31.84
CA ALA A 57 -30.58 -23.39 -32.49
C ALA A 57 -31.78 -22.61 -33.04
N TYR A 58 -32.34 -21.66 -32.27
CA TYR A 58 -33.40 -20.77 -32.75
C TYR A 58 -32.96 -19.96 -33.99
N ALA A 59 -31.74 -19.41 -33.98
CA ALA A 59 -31.19 -18.71 -35.14
C ALA A 59 -31.10 -19.61 -36.38
N GLN A 60 -30.71 -20.88 -36.22
CA GLN A 60 -30.64 -21.84 -37.32
C GLN A 60 -32.03 -22.20 -37.87
N ALA A 61 -33.06 -22.31 -37.03
CA ALA A 61 -34.44 -22.50 -37.49
C ALA A 61 -34.90 -21.35 -38.38
N ARG A 62 -34.77 -20.11 -37.89
CA ARG A 62 -35.16 -18.88 -38.61
C ARG A 62 -34.23 -18.56 -39.80
N ALA A 63 -33.02 -19.12 -39.84
CA ALA A 63 -32.11 -19.03 -41.00
C ALA A 63 -32.54 -20.01 -42.10
N ALA A 64 -32.94 -21.24 -41.76
CA ALA A 64 -33.44 -22.22 -42.72
C ALA A 64 -34.72 -21.74 -43.41
N GLU A 65 -35.66 -21.15 -42.66
CA GLU A 65 -36.88 -20.52 -43.20
C GLU A 65 -36.56 -19.48 -44.28
N ARG A 66 -35.66 -18.53 -43.97
CA ARG A 66 -35.25 -17.47 -44.91
C ARG A 66 -34.48 -18.00 -46.12
N THR A 67 -33.54 -18.92 -45.90
CA THR A 67 -32.65 -19.46 -46.96
C THR A 67 -33.40 -20.29 -47.99
N HIS A 68 -34.48 -20.96 -47.57
CA HIS A 68 -35.27 -21.86 -48.42
C HIS A 68 -36.68 -21.33 -48.73
N ALA A 69 -36.98 -20.07 -48.37
CA ALA A 69 -38.29 -19.42 -48.55
C ALA A 69 -39.47 -20.29 -48.06
N LEU A 70 -39.32 -20.93 -46.90
CA LEU A 70 -40.31 -21.85 -46.36
C LEU A 70 -41.52 -21.09 -45.79
N PRO A 71 -42.75 -21.65 -45.87
CA PRO A 71 -43.90 -21.07 -45.19
C PRO A 71 -43.67 -21.06 -43.68
N VAL A 72 -43.99 -19.92 -43.05
CA VAL A 72 -43.88 -19.71 -41.59
C VAL A 72 -45.28 -19.58 -41.03
N ASP A 73 -45.62 -20.44 -40.07
CA ASP A 73 -46.80 -20.29 -39.22
C ASP A 73 -46.58 -19.12 -38.24
N PRO A 74 -47.35 -18.01 -38.34
CA PRO A 74 -47.16 -16.84 -37.47
C PRO A 74 -47.49 -17.13 -36.01
N ASP A 75 -48.45 -18.03 -35.74
CA ASP A 75 -48.90 -18.33 -34.37
C ASP A 75 -47.90 -19.22 -33.66
N TRP A 76 -47.40 -20.26 -34.34
CA TRP A 76 -46.26 -21.04 -33.85
C TRP A 76 -45.05 -20.14 -33.62
N ARG A 77 -44.70 -19.27 -34.57
CA ARG A 77 -43.52 -18.40 -34.43
C ARG A 77 -43.66 -17.42 -33.27
N ARG A 78 -44.84 -16.80 -33.06
CA ARG A 78 -45.10 -15.92 -31.89
C ARG A 78 -44.98 -16.70 -30.58
N ALA A 79 -45.67 -17.83 -30.45
CA ALA A 79 -45.65 -18.65 -29.24
C ALA A 79 -44.23 -19.14 -28.90
N ASN A 80 -43.49 -19.58 -29.92
CA ASN A 80 -42.12 -20.04 -29.79
C ASN A 80 -41.15 -18.89 -29.44
N GLN A 81 -41.28 -17.73 -30.08
CA GLN A 81 -40.48 -16.54 -29.76
C GLN A 81 -40.68 -16.11 -28.30
N LEU A 82 -41.93 -16.12 -27.81
CA LEU A 82 -42.26 -15.82 -26.42
C LEU A 82 -41.68 -16.87 -25.44
N LEU A 83 -41.69 -18.16 -25.80
CA LEU A 83 -41.07 -19.22 -25.02
C LEU A 83 -39.56 -18.98 -24.87
N PHE A 84 -38.84 -18.79 -25.99
CA PHE A 84 -37.40 -18.50 -25.94
C PHE A 84 -37.09 -17.20 -25.19
N ALA A 85 -37.98 -16.19 -25.27
CA ALA A 85 -37.82 -14.95 -24.53
C ALA A 85 -37.82 -15.14 -23.02
N ARG A 86 -38.71 -15.99 -22.47
CA ARG A 86 -38.79 -16.29 -21.02
C ARG A 86 -37.49 -16.87 -20.44
N PHE A 87 -36.69 -17.56 -21.26
CA PHE A 87 -35.37 -18.10 -20.86
C PHE A 87 -34.18 -17.17 -21.19
N GLY A 88 -34.45 -15.99 -21.77
CA GLY A 88 -33.43 -15.08 -22.29
C GLY A 88 -32.71 -15.63 -23.54
N ALA A 89 -33.29 -16.63 -24.21
CA ALA A 89 -32.64 -17.48 -25.20
C ALA A 89 -32.87 -17.03 -26.65
N LEU A 90 -33.23 -15.77 -26.90
CA LEU A 90 -33.33 -15.23 -28.26
C LEU A 90 -31.98 -14.66 -28.74
N PRO A 91 -31.62 -14.85 -30.02
CA PRO A 91 -30.55 -14.07 -30.65
C PRO A 91 -30.88 -12.57 -30.62
N ALA A 92 -29.87 -11.73 -30.37
CA ALA A 92 -30.03 -10.27 -30.36
C ALA A 92 -30.64 -9.73 -31.67
N SER A 93 -30.33 -10.35 -32.82
CA SER A 93 -30.92 -10.01 -34.13
C SER A 93 -32.41 -10.33 -34.24
N GLU A 94 -32.89 -11.42 -33.61
CA GLU A 94 -34.29 -11.83 -33.66
C GLU A 94 -35.14 -11.03 -32.66
N LEU A 95 -34.59 -10.67 -31.50
CA LEU A 95 -35.21 -9.69 -30.60
C LEU A 95 -35.28 -8.30 -31.25
N SER A 96 -34.21 -7.87 -31.91
CA SER A 96 -34.19 -6.60 -32.66
C SER A 96 -35.19 -6.61 -33.81
N GLY A 97 -35.28 -7.71 -34.56
CA GLY A 97 -36.20 -7.86 -35.69
C GLY A 97 -37.67 -8.04 -35.30
N ALA A 98 -37.99 -8.30 -34.02
CA ALA A 98 -39.31 -8.71 -33.58
C ALA A 98 -40.43 -7.74 -33.97
N ALA A 99 -40.29 -6.44 -33.64
CA ALA A 99 -41.31 -5.43 -33.95
C ALA A 99 -41.58 -5.29 -35.45
N ALA A 100 -40.52 -5.30 -36.28
CA ALA A 100 -40.65 -5.20 -37.73
C ALA A 100 -41.27 -6.47 -38.36
N TRP A 101 -41.00 -7.65 -37.80
CA TRP A 101 -41.65 -8.88 -38.23
C TRP A 101 -43.13 -8.91 -37.83
N LEU A 102 -43.46 -8.56 -36.59
CA LEU A 102 -44.84 -8.51 -36.09
C LEU A 102 -45.70 -7.53 -36.91
N ALA A 103 -45.19 -6.34 -37.21
CA ALA A 103 -45.86 -5.36 -38.07
C ALA A 103 -46.04 -5.81 -39.54
N GLY A 104 -45.37 -6.89 -39.95
CA GLY A 104 -45.54 -7.50 -41.28
C GLY A 104 -46.53 -8.68 -41.30
N VAL A 105 -47.05 -9.12 -40.14
CA VAL A 105 -47.96 -10.29 -40.03
C VAL A 105 -49.20 -10.05 -39.15
N LEU A 106 -49.31 -8.89 -38.49
CA LEU A 106 -50.45 -8.47 -37.67
C LEU A 106 -50.81 -7.01 -37.96
N GLU A 107 -52.06 -6.63 -37.63
CA GLU A 107 -52.48 -5.22 -37.62
C GLU A 107 -51.66 -4.41 -36.60
N PRO A 108 -51.46 -3.08 -36.81
CA PRO A 108 -50.48 -2.31 -36.05
C PRO A 108 -50.65 -2.34 -34.51
N VAL A 109 -51.90 -2.36 -34.02
CA VAL A 109 -52.21 -2.43 -32.58
C VAL A 109 -51.87 -3.81 -32.01
N ASP A 110 -52.27 -4.89 -32.69
CA ASP A 110 -51.97 -6.26 -32.25
C ASP A 110 -50.47 -6.56 -32.33
N ALA A 111 -49.78 -6.03 -33.35
CA ALA A 111 -48.33 -6.09 -33.47
C ALA A 111 -47.62 -5.42 -32.29
N HIS A 112 -48.13 -4.27 -31.82
CA HIS A 112 -47.60 -3.59 -30.64
C HIS A 112 -47.86 -4.39 -29.36
N LEU A 113 -49.08 -4.88 -29.14
CA LEU A 113 -49.45 -5.65 -27.96
C LEU A 113 -48.61 -6.94 -27.81
N GLU A 114 -48.39 -7.67 -28.90
CA GLU A 114 -47.50 -8.85 -28.89
C GLU A 114 -46.03 -8.48 -28.70
N PHE A 115 -45.57 -7.34 -29.22
CA PHE A 115 -44.21 -6.85 -28.96
C PHE A 115 -44.02 -6.47 -27.49
N VAL A 116 -44.97 -5.78 -26.85
CA VAL A 116 -44.96 -5.49 -25.41
C VAL A 116 -44.95 -6.78 -24.59
N ARG A 117 -45.80 -7.75 -24.93
CA ARG A 117 -45.85 -9.06 -24.26
C ARG A 117 -44.53 -9.83 -24.36
N LEU A 118 -43.87 -9.76 -25.52
CA LEU A 118 -42.53 -10.32 -25.73
C LEU A 118 -41.48 -9.61 -24.87
N LEU A 119 -41.51 -8.27 -24.82
CA LEU A 119 -40.59 -7.47 -24.02
C LEU A 119 -40.75 -7.70 -22.52
N SER A 120 -41.97 -7.81 -21.99
CA SER A 120 -42.18 -8.14 -20.58
C SER A 120 -41.60 -9.51 -20.21
N ALA A 121 -41.79 -10.52 -21.08
CA ALA A 121 -41.18 -11.84 -20.89
C ALA A 121 -39.65 -11.80 -20.98
N TRP A 122 -39.08 -10.98 -21.88
CA TRP A 122 -37.64 -10.77 -21.97
C TRP A 122 -37.08 -10.04 -20.75
N ALA A 123 -37.79 -9.03 -20.24
CA ALA A 123 -37.42 -8.23 -19.09
C ALA A 123 -37.33 -9.08 -17.82
N ALA A 124 -38.31 -9.97 -17.58
CA ALA A 124 -38.29 -10.92 -16.47
C ALA A 124 -37.31 -12.11 -16.66
N SER A 125 -36.89 -12.41 -17.90
CA SER A 125 -35.85 -13.42 -18.16
C SER A 125 -34.45 -12.89 -17.80
N PRO A 126 -33.40 -13.72 -17.69
CA PRO A 126 -32.03 -13.22 -17.50
C PRO A 126 -31.33 -12.79 -18.82
N GLY A 127 -32.10 -12.47 -19.88
CA GLY A 127 -31.59 -11.93 -21.15
C GLY A 127 -31.22 -10.44 -21.06
N GLU A 128 -30.18 -10.04 -21.80
CA GLU A 128 -29.65 -8.66 -21.84
C GLU A 128 -30.57 -7.71 -22.63
N LEU A 129 -30.72 -6.45 -22.18
CA LEU A 129 -31.57 -5.45 -22.86
C LEU A 129 -30.82 -4.77 -24.03
N PRO A 130 -31.41 -4.67 -25.25
CA PRO A 130 -30.78 -3.95 -26.37
C PRO A 130 -30.63 -2.45 -26.11
N ALA A 131 -29.49 -1.89 -26.51
CA ALA A 131 -29.19 -0.47 -26.32
C ALA A 131 -30.10 0.49 -27.12
N ASP A 132 -30.79 0.02 -28.16
CA ASP A 132 -31.72 0.81 -28.98
C ASP A 132 -33.20 0.47 -28.73
N LEU A 133 -33.49 -0.20 -27.61
CA LEU A 133 -34.83 -0.68 -27.26
C LEU A 133 -35.86 0.46 -27.10
N ALA A 134 -35.51 1.59 -26.49
CA ALA A 134 -36.42 2.74 -26.36
C ALA A 134 -36.96 3.22 -27.71
N ARG A 135 -36.06 3.49 -28.67
CA ARG A 135 -36.43 3.84 -30.05
C ARG A 135 -37.37 2.81 -30.68
N ARG A 136 -37.15 1.51 -30.44
CA ARG A 136 -38.02 0.43 -30.98
C ARG A 136 -39.41 0.42 -30.36
N ILE A 137 -39.52 0.73 -29.06
CA ILE A 137 -40.81 0.87 -28.36
C ILE A 137 -41.56 2.08 -28.93
N GLY A 138 -40.92 3.25 -29.02
CA GLY A 138 -41.52 4.45 -29.60
C GLY A 138 -41.92 4.30 -31.07
N ASP A 139 -41.08 3.65 -31.89
CA ASP A 139 -41.41 3.34 -33.29
C ASP A 139 -42.62 2.39 -33.41
N SER A 140 -42.75 1.41 -32.50
CA SER A 140 -43.87 0.47 -32.46
C SER A 140 -45.17 1.11 -31.95
N ALA A 141 -45.11 1.93 -30.88
CA ALA A 141 -46.26 2.67 -30.37
C ALA A 141 -46.78 3.65 -31.42
N ARG A 142 -45.88 4.41 -32.07
CA ARG A 142 -46.21 5.35 -33.15
C ARG A 142 -46.88 4.65 -34.34
N ALA A 143 -46.40 3.46 -34.73
CA ALA A 143 -47.02 2.67 -35.78
C ALA A 143 -48.45 2.20 -35.43
N ALA A 144 -48.72 1.92 -34.15
CA ALA A 144 -50.04 1.58 -33.63
C ALA A 144 -50.97 2.80 -33.42
N GLY A 145 -50.50 4.03 -33.68
CA GLY A 145 -51.24 5.26 -33.40
C GLY A 145 -51.28 5.66 -31.92
N LEU A 146 -50.42 5.07 -31.09
CA LEU A 146 -50.32 5.32 -29.65
C LEU A 146 -49.31 6.45 -29.36
N GLY A 147 -49.57 7.22 -28.29
CA GLY A 147 -48.77 8.39 -27.91
C GLY A 147 -47.54 8.08 -27.05
N SER A 148 -46.81 9.12 -26.64
CA SER A 148 -45.62 9.00 -25.78
C SER A 148 -45.91 8.43 -24.39
N GLU A 149 -47.15 8.52 -23.92
CA GLU A 149 -47.63 7.88 -22.68
C GLU A 149 -47.47 6.36 -22.72
N GLU A 150 -47.78 5.72 -23.86
CA GLU A 150 -47.62 4.26 -24.03
C GLU A 150 -46.14 3.88 -24.11
N GLU A 151 -45.33 4.68 -24.81
CA GLU A 151 -43.87 4.49 -24.87
C GLU A 151 -43.25 4.53 -23.46
N ALA A 152 -43.62 5.52 -22.65
CA ALA A 152 -43.21 5.65 -21.26
C ALA A 152 -43.71 4.48 -20.40
N ARG A 153 -44.99 4.12 -20.49
CA ARG A 153 -45.60 3.01 -19.73
C ARG A 153 -44.88 1.67 -19.99
N VAL A 154 -44.57 1.37 -21.25
CA VAL A 154 -43.85 0.15 -21.64
C VAL A 154 -42.39 0.21 -21.18
N LEU A 155 -41.70 1.35 -21.35
CA LEU A 155 -40.32 1.53 -20.89
C LEU A 155 -40.19 1.36 -19.37
N GLY A 156 -41.07 2.01 -18.60
CA GLY A 156 -41.10 1.93 -17.14
C GLY A 156 -41.29 0.49 -16.66
N ALA A 157 -42.25 -0.25 -17.22
CA ALA A 157 -42.50 -1.64 -16.86
C ALA A 157 -41.32 -2.58 -17.21
N VAL A 158 -40.69 -2.39 -18.37
CA VAL A 158 -39.53 -3.19 -18.82
C VAL A 158 -38.29 -2.92 -17.95
N LEU A 159 -38.02 -1.66 -17.63
CA LEU A 159 -36.86 -1.28 -16.79
C LEU A 159 -37.07 -1.66 -15.32
N ALA A 160 -38.27 -1.47 -14.76
CA ALA A 160 -38.62 -1.92 -13.41
C ALA A 160 -38.44 -3.44 -13.22
N SER A 161 -38.65 -4.22 -14.29
CA SER A 161 -38.48 -5.68 -14.28
C SER A 161 -37.02 -6.14 -14.47
N ALA A 162 -36.06 -5.22 -14.66
CA ALA A 162 -34.69 -5.52 -15.06
C ALA A 162 -33.66 -5.61 -13.91
N ARG A 163 -34.11 -5.77 -12.65
CA ARG A 163 -33.24 -5.87 -11.46
C ARG A 163 -32.18 -6.97 -11.64
N GLY A 164 -30.93 -6.65 -11.28
CA GLY A 164 -29.80 -7.58 -11.35
C GLY A 164 -29.26 -7.85 -12.76
N LYS A 165 -29.62 -7.02 -13.75
CA LYS A 165 -29.07 -7.08 -15.11
C LYS A 165 -28.04 -5.99 -15.38
N ALA A 166 -27.15 -6.25 -16.33
CA ALA A 166 -26.46 -5.17 -17.04
C ALA A 166 -27.45 -4.46 -17.98
N ILE A 167 -27.52 -3.13 -17.88
CA ILE A 167 -28.37 -2.28 -18.71
C ILE A 167 -27.47 -1.28 -19.43
N PRO A 168 -27.55 -1.14 -20.77
CA PRO A 168 -26.71 -0.18 -21.49
C PRO A 168 -27.06 1.26 -21.11
N ASP A 169 -26.04 2.09 -20.83
CA ASP A 169 -26.22 3.52 -20.51
C ASP A 169 -27.10 4.24 -21.55
N ARG A 170 -26.89 3.95 -22.85
CA ARG A 170 -27.70 4.49 -23.97
C ARG A 170 -29.19 4.21 -23.87
N LEU A 171 -29.60 3.10 -23.25
CA LEU A 171 -31.01 2.77 -23.05
C LEU A 171 -31.60 3.61 -21.90
N LEU A 172 -30.85 3.76 -20.81
CA LEU A 172 -31.24 4.60 -19.66
C LEU A 172 -31.34 6.07 -20.09
N ASP A 173 -30.34 6.56 -20.83
CA ASP A 173 -30.31 7.90 -21.43
C ASP A 173 -31.52 8.15 -22.35
N ALA A 174 -31.86 7.19 -23.21
CA ALA A 174 -32.99 7.31 -24.13
C ALA A 174 -34.36 7.19 -23.45
N ALA A 175 -34.44 6.51 -22.30
CA ALA A 175 -35.67 6.38 -21.53
C ALA A 175 -35.97 7.62 -20.64
N ALA A 176 -34.96 8.43 -20.33
CA ALA A 176 -35.09 9.58 -19.44
C ALA A 176 -36.06 10.66 -19.95
N GLY A 177 -36.15 10.87 -21.26
CA GLY A 177 -37.12 11.79 -21.86
C GLY A 177 -38.57 11.31 -21.70
N PRO A 178 -38.95 10.17 -22.30
CA PRO A 178 -40.32 9.64 -22.20
C PRO A 178 -40.82 9.45 -20.77
N LEU A 179 -39.97 8.96 -19.85
CA LEU A 179 -40.34 8.78 -18.45
C LEU A 179 -40.32 10.08 -17.62
N GLY A 180 -39.74 11.17 -18.13
CA GLY A 180 -39.87 12.51 -17.55
C GLY A 180 -41.14 13.22 -18.00
N ASP A 181 -41.50 13.08 -19.29
CA ASP A 181 -42.76 13.60 -19.83
C ASP A 181 -43.99 12.89 -19.20
N HIS A 182 -43.88 11.59 -18.94
CA HIS A 182 -44.91 10.76 -18.31
C HIS A 182 -44.32 9.94 -17.15
N PRO A 183 -44.29 10.50 -15.92
CA PRO A 183 -43.71 9.83 -14.75
C PRO A 183 -44.33 8.46 -14.43
N PRO A 184 -43.52 7.46 -14.06
CA PRO A 184 -43.99 6.13 -13.70
C PRO A 184 -44.79 6.13 -12.39
N ALA A 185 -45.68 5.15 -12.23
CA ALA A 185 -46.40 4.94 -10.97
C ALA A 185 -45.45 4.56 -9.82
N ASP A 186 -45.82 4.87 -8.58
CA ASP A 186 -44.95 4.72 -7.39
C ASP A 186 -44.36 3.31 -7.20
N GLU A 187 -45.07 2.24 -7.56
CA GLU A 187 -44.54 0.86 -7.57
C GLU A 187 -43.38 0.68 -8.57
N GLN A 188 -43.54 1.22 -9.79
CA GLN A 188 -42.50 1.20 -10.82
C GLN A 188 -41.34 2.13 -10.46
N ALA A 189 -41.62 3.31 -9.90
CA ALA A 189 -40.60 4.24 -9.42
C ALA A 189 -39.74 3.61 -8.30
N THR A 190 -40.37 2.87 -7.38
CA THR A 190 -39.66 2.10 -6.33
C THR A 190 -38.78 1.01 -6.95
N ALA A 191 -39.30 0.24 -7.91
CA ALA A 191 -38.53 -0.81 -8.60
C ALA A 191 -37.35 -0.24 -9.42
N LEU A 192 -37.50 0.96 -10.00
CA LEU A 192 -36.41 1.69 -10.66
C LEU A 192 -35.37 2.21 -9.66
N LEU A 193 -35.79 2.66 -8.48
CA LEU A 193 -34.90 3.12 -7.40
C LEU A 193 -34.08 1.97 -6.79
N ASP A 194 -34.62 0.75 -6.74
CA ASP A 194 -33.89 -0.45 -6.29
C ASP A 194 -33.29 -1.28 -7.46
N LEU A 195 -33.11 -0.67 -8.63
CA LEU A 195 -32.67 -1.38 -9.84
C LEU A 195 -31.22 -1.89 -9.76
N PHE A 196 -30.31 -1.06 -9.20
CA PHE A 196 -28.87 -1.29 -9.06
C PHE A 196 -28.27 -2.07 -10.27
N PRO A 197 -28.27 -1.48 -11.48
CA PRO A 197 -27.85 -2.17 -12.70
C PRO A 197 -26.38 -2.58 -12.65
N GLU A 198 -26.04 -3.73 -13.23
CA GLU A 198 -24.64 -4.17 -13.31
C GLU A 198 -23.88 -3.28 -14.32
N SER A 199 -23.06 -2.38 -13.79
CA SER A 199 -22.21 -1.47 -14.56
C SER A 199 -20.72 -1.77 -14.36
N LYS A 200 -19.91 -1.32 -15.32
CA LYS A 200 -18.43 -1.28 -15.24
C LYS A 200 -17.89 0.09 -14.84
N ASN A 201 -18.81 1.06 -14.73
CA ASN A 201 -18.58 2.47 -14.44
C ASN A 201 -19.46 2.86 -13.23
N ASP A 202 -19.61 4.16 -13.00
CA ASP A 202 -20.38 4.79 -11.93
C ASP A 202 -21.92 4.59 -11.97
N ALA A 203 -22.48 4.09 -13.08
CA ALA A 203 -23.93 4.02 -13.30
C ALA A 203 -24.66 5.39 -13.30
N ALA A 204 -23.97 6.49 -13.63
CA ALA A 204 -24.54 7.84 -13.71
C ALA A 204 -25.78 7.94 -14.63
N ALA A 205 -25.85 7.14 -15.71
CA ALA A 205 -27.00 7.09 -16.60
C ALA A 205 -28.30 6.62 -15.90
N TRP A 206 -28.19 5.74 -14.90
CA TRP A 206 -29.33 5.31 -14.09
C TRP A 206 -29.73 6.40 -13.09
N LEU A 207 -28.77 7.12 -12.50
CA LEU A 207 -29.09 8.26 -11.63
C LEU A 207 -29.79 9.39 -12.40
N ARG A 208 -29.33 9.71 -13.62
CA ARG A 208 -30.02 10.66 -14.51
C ARG A 208 -31.45 10.24 -14.82
N LEU A 209 -31.70 8.95 -15.02
CA LEU A 209 -33.05 8.42 -15.21
C LEU A 209 -33.93 8.65 -13.97
N LEU A 210 -33.43 8.37 -12.76
CA LEU A 210 -34.16 8.56 -11.50
C LEU A 210 -34.51 10.03 -11.21
N ILE A 211 -33.62 10.96 -11.59
CA ILE A 211 -33.88 12.40 -11.52
C ILE A 211 -34.95 12.77 -12.55
N ALA A 212 -34.76 12.38 -13.81
CA ALA A 212 -35.63 12.78 -14.91
C ALA A 212 -37.08 12.30 -14.75
N CYS A 213 -37.29 11.07 -14.27
CA CYS A 213 -38.63 10.50 -14.06
C CYS A 213 -39.29 10.87 -12.72
N GLY A 214 -38.67 11.74 -11.91
CA GLY A 214 -39.20 12.18 -10.62
C GLY A 214 -39.18 11.12 -9.51
N ALA A 215 -38.57 9.95 -9.73
CA ALA A 215 -38.41 8.92 -8.69
C ALA A 215 -37.53 9.41 -7.52
N ALA A 216 -36.50 10.21 -7.80
CA ALA A 216 -35.69 10.84 -6.76
C ALA A 216 -36.54 11.80 -5.88
N ASP A 217 -37.43 12.60 -6.48
CA ASP A 217 -38.30 13.52 -5.74
C ASP A 217 -39.42 12.78 -4.98
N ALA A 218 -39.94 11.68 -5.54
CA ALA A 218 -40.86 10.79 -4.85
C ALA A 218 -40.25 10.20 -3.57
N ALA A 219 -38.98 9.79 -3.64
CA ALA A 219 -38.24 9.24 -2.51
C ALA A 219 -37.86 10.32 -1.48
N ALA A 220 -37.41 11.49 -1.92
CA ALA A 220 -37.12 12.63 -1.05
C ALA A 220 -38.35 13.15 -0.29
N ALA A 221 -39.54 13.06 -0.91
CA ALA A 221 -40.82 13.36 -0.27
C ALA A 221 -41.38 12.22 0.61
N GLY A 222 -40.70 11.07 0.69
CA GLY A 222 -41.16 9.89 1.44
C GLY A 222 -42.41 9.21 0.86
N ARG A 223 -42.75 9.47 -0.41
CA ARG A 223 -43.87 8.79 -1.11
C ARG A 223 -43.50 7.36 -1.51
N ILE A 224 -42.23 7.15 -1.86
CA ILE A 224 -41.64 5.83 -2.09
C ILE A 224 -40.44 5.62 -1.18
N THR A 225 -40.16 4.38 -0.83
CA THR A 225 -39.05 4.01 0.06
C THR A 225 -38.31 2.82 -0.54
N PRO A 226 -36.98 2.93 -0.77
CA PRO A 226 -36.19 1.81 -1.29
C PRO A 226 -36.07 0.68 -0.26
N GLU A 227 -35.83 -0.53 -0.73
CA GLU A 227 -35.63 -1.72 0.09
C GLU A 227 -34.45 -1.54 1.05
N GLY A 228 -34.74 -1.37 2.34
CA GLY A 228 -33.74 -1.15 3.39
C GLY A 228 -33.52 0.31 3.80
N GLY A 229 -34.20 1.27 3.16
CA GLY A 229 -34.11 2.70 3.48
C GLY A 229 -33.03 3.45 2.70
N LEU A 230 -33.08 4.78 2.76
CA LEU A 230 -32.19 5.66 1.97
C LEU A 230 -30.72 5.57 2.41
N ASP A 231 -30.45 5.26 3.68
CA ASP A 231 -29.10 5.04 4.20
C ASP A 231 -28.50 3.71 3.69
N ASP A 232 -29.30 2.64 3.61
CA ASP A 232 -28.85 1.39 2.98
C ASP A 232 -28.71 1.53 1.46
N TRP A 233 -29.58 2.31 0.81
CA TRP A 233 -29.46 2.65 -0.61
C TRP A 233 -28.13 3.35 -0.92
N LEU A 234 -27.76 4.38 -0.14
CA LEU A 234 -26.51 5.11 -0.31
C LEU A 234 -25.28 4.24 -0.01
N ARG A 235 -25.36 3.36 1.01
CA ARG A 235 -24.34 2.33 1.28
C ARG A 235 -24.16 1.37 0.10
N ARG A 236 -25.25 0.83 -0.46
CA ARG A 236 -25.21 -0.07 -1.63
C ARG A 236 -24.59 0.63 -2.84
N TYR A 237 -24.92 1.90 -3.06
CA TYR A 237 -24.35 2.69 -4.14
C TYR A 237 -22.83 2.82 -3.99
N ALA A 238 -22.36 3.32 -2.83
CA ALA A 238 -20.94 3.49 -2.57
C ALA A 238 -20.17 2.16 -2.71
N ALA A 239 -20.69 1.08 -2.12
CA ALA A 239 -20.06 -0.24 -2.22
C ALA A 239 -20.06 -0.83 -3.64
N GLY A 240 -21.08 -0.52 -4.45
CA GLY A 240 -21.25 -1.06 -5.81
C GLY A 240 -20.47 -0.32 -6.89
N TYR A 241 -20.36 1.00 -6.81
CA TYR A 241 -19.95 1.87 -7.92
C TYR A 241 -18.71 2.74 -7.66
N SER A 242 -18.01 2.60 -6.54
CA SER A 242 -16.72 3.31 -6.28
C SER A 242 -15.56 2.90 -7.23
N HIS A 243 -15.75 1.90 -8.08
CA HIS A 243 -14.69 1.20 -8.80
C HIS A 243 -15.05 0.98 -10.28
N ARG A 244 -14.04 1.09 -11.16
CA ARG A 244 -14.14 0.78 -12.60
C ARG A 244 -13.10 -0.21 -13.07
N THR A 245 -13.44 -0.97 -14.11
CA THR A 245 -12.51 -1.89 -14.79
C THR A 245 -11.59 -1.12 -15.74
N VAL A 246 -10.27 -1.38 -15.69
CA VAL A 246 -9.28 -0.78 -16.59
C VAL A 246 -8.78 -1.76 -17.65
N ALA A 247 -8.21 -1.22 -18.73
CA ALA A 247 -7.56 -2.03 -19.77
C ALA A 247 -6.48 -2.93 -19.15
N GLY A 248 -6.51 -4.23 -19.48
CA GLY A 248 -5.67 -5.25 -18.85
C GLY A 248 -6.36 -6.06 -17.74
N GLY A 249 -7.61 -5.75 -17.38
CA GLY A 249 -8.43 -6.57 -16.46
C GLY A 249 -8.26 -6.24 -14.97
N GLY A 250 -7.56 -5.15 -14.65
CA GLY A 250 -7.52 -4.61 -13.29
C GLY A 250 -8.77 -3.81 -12.94
N VAL A 251 -8.88 -3.44 -11.66
CA VAL A 251 -9.91 -2.54 -11.13
C VAL A 251 -9.21 -1.33 -10.49
N THR A 252 -9.77 -0.14 -10.64
CA THR A 252 -9.28 1.11 -10.01
C THR A 252 -10.44 1.89 -9.44
N ARG A 253 -10.18 2.69 -8.39
CA ARG A 253 -11.14 3.65 -7.84
C ARG A 253 -11.54 4.70 -8.90
N GLN A 254 -12.74 5.25 -8.80
CA GLN A 254 -13.21 6.37 -9.63
C GLN A 254 -13.99 7.40 -8.79
N PRO A 255 -14.03 8.68 -9.21
CA PRO A 255 -14.85 9.69 -8.54
C PRO A 255 -16.34 9.35 -8.62
N MET A 256 -17.10 9.80 -7.63
CA MET A 256 -18.56 9.76 -7.66
C MET A 256 -19.14 10.72 -8.70
N PRO A 257 -20.23 10.37 -9.41
CA PRO A 257 -20.84 11.23 -10.42
C PRO A 257 -21.68 12.34 -9.77
N ALA A 258 -21.80 13.48 -10.45
CA ALA A 258 -22.50 14.67 -9.94
C ALA A 258 -23.99 14.39 -9.61
N GLU A 259 -24.60 13.44 -10.32
CA GLU A 259 -25.98 13.02 -10.12
C GLU A 259 -26.20 12.29 -8.78
N LEU A 260 -25.15 11.64 -8.23
CA LEU A 260 -25.22 11.12 -6.86
C LEU A 260 -25.32 12.27 -5.86
N PHE A 261 -24.59 13.36 -6.11
CA PHE A 261 -24.60 14.52 -5.21
C PHE A 261 -25.94 15.24 -5.21
N ASP A 262 -26.63 15.33 -6.35
CA ASP A 262 -28.01 15.81 -6.42
C ASP A 262 -28.96 14.92 -5.60
N LEU A 263 -28.92 13.60 -5.80
CA LEU A 263 -29.74 12.65 -5.03
C LEU A 263 -29.50 12.73 -3.52
N VAL A 264 -28.24 12.74 -3.07
CA VAL A 264 -27.91 12.84 -1.63
C VAL A 264 -28.40 14.15 -1.04
N SER A 265 -28.30 15.27 -1.77
CA SER A 265 -28.84 16.57 -1.34
C SER A 265 -30.37 16.53 -1.20
N ARG A 266 -31.08 15.86 -2.12
CA ARG A 266 -32.55 15.67 -2.03
C ARG A 266 -32.94 14.73 -0.88
N PHE A 267 -32.16 13.68 -0.61
CA PHE A 267 -32.43 12.71 0.46
C PHE A 267 -32.02 13.21 1.86
N ALA A 268 -31.19 14.26 1.94
CA ALA A 268 -30.63 14.79 3.18
C ALA A 268 -31.64 15.03 4.32
N PRO A 269 -32.85 15.61 4.10
CA PRO A 269 -33.81 15.82 5.18
C PRO A 269 -34.27 14.52 5.86
N LEU A 270 -34.51 13.46 5.07
CA LEU A 270 -34.93 12.15 5.57
C LEU A 270 -33.76 11.38 6.20
N LEU A 271 -32.57 11.45 5.60
CA LEU A 271 -31.35 10.84 6.15
C LEU A 271 -30.99 11.45 7.51
N ARG A 272 -31.08 12.78 7.66
CA ARG A 272 -30.94 13.48 8.94
C ARG A 272 -31.99 13.06 9.96
N ALA A 273 -33.26 12.95 9.55
CA ALA A 273 -34.35 12.56 10.44
C ALA A 273 -34.25 11.11 10.93
N ASN A 274 -33.70 10.20 10.11
CA ASN A 274 -33.43 8.81 10.50
C ASN A 274 -32.28 8.72 11.53
N GLY A 275 -31.25 9.58 11.41
CA GLY A 275 -30.15 9.65 12.37
C GLY A 275 -29.19 8.44 12.38
N THR A 276 -29.47 7.40 11.59
CA THR A 276 -28.63 6.21 11.45
C THR A 276 -27.35 6.54 10.67
N PRO A 277 -26.13 6.33 11.22
CA PRO A 277 -24.89 6.68 10.53
C PRO A 277 -24.65 5.85 9.26
N VAL A 278 -24.52 6.52 8.11
CA VAL A 278 -24.32 5.89 6.81
C VAL A 278 -22.92 5.26 6.72
N ARG A 279 -22.83 4.02 6.22
CA ARG A 279 -21.56 3.27 6.07
C ARG A 279 -20.98 3.43 4.66
N LEU A 280 -20.44 4.63 4.37
CA LEU A 280 -19.85 4.95 3.06
C LEU A 280 -18.56 4.17 2.73
N HIS A 281 -17.98 3.46 3.69
CA HIS A 281 -16.67 2.82 3.55
C HIS A 281 -16.71 1.38 3.02
N GLU A 282 -17.89 0.77 2.91
CA GLU A 282 -18.04 -0.60 2.42
C GLU A 282 -17.70 -0.69 0.92
N ASP A 283 -17.15 -1.82 0.47
CA ASP A 283 -16.70 -2.00 -0.92
C ASP A 283 -16.91 -3.43 -1.43
N ARG A 284 -17.40 -3.56 -2.67
CA ARG A 284 -17.66 -4.83 -3.37
C ARG A 284 -16.43 -5.74 -3.48
N TYR A 285 -15.24 -5.16 -3.61
CA TYR A 285 -13.99 -5.91 -3.79
C TYR A 285 -13.26 -6.20 -2.47
N ARG A 286 -13.78 -5.73 -1.32
CA ARG A 286 -13.14 -5.77 0.00
C ARG A 286 -11.91 -4.84 0.13
N TRP A 287 -11.88 -3.74 -0.63
CA TRP A 287 -10.89 -2.67 -0.55
C TRP A 287 -11.54 -1.37 -0.02
N PRO A 288 -11.99 -1.36 1.26
CA PRO A 288 -12.74 -0.26 1.85
C PRO A 288 -11.97 1.07 1.81
N HIS A 289 -12.68 2.15 1.50
CA HIS A 289 -12.18 3.52 1.46
C HIS A 289 -13.32 4.52 1.61
N LEU A 290 -13.00 5.77 1.95
CA LEU A 290 -13.95 6.88 1.95
C LEU A 290 -13.64 7.78 0.74
N ASP A 291 -14.65 8.09 -0.08
CA ASP A 291 -14.55 9.13 -1.11
C ASP A 291 -14.68 10.52 -0.44
N ALA A 292 -13.70 11.40 -0.64
CA ALA A 292 -13.67 12.71 0.03
C ALA A 292 -14.81 13.65 -0.40
N ASP A 293 -15.23 13.61 -1.66
CA ASP A 293 -16.28 14.51 -2.17
C ASP A 293 -17.65 14.06 -1.62
N LEU A 294 -17.94 12.75 -1.65
CA LEU A 294 -19.17 12.19 -1.08
C LEU A 294 -19.24 12.37 0.44
N LEU A 295 -18.12 12.20 1.14
CA LEU A 295 -18.04 12.43 2.58
C LEU A 295 -18.27 13.90 2.94
N ASP A 296 -17.65 14.83 2.21
CA ASP A 296 -17.88 16.28 2.40
C ASP A 296 -19.35 16.67 2.17
N LEU A 297 -20.01 16.11 1.16
CA LEU A 297 -21.44 16.36 0.93
C LEU A 297 -22.29 15.89 2.12
N CYS A 298 -22.07 14.66 2.60
CA CYS A 298 -22.82 14.14 3.74
C CYS A 298 -22.64 15.00 4.99
N LEU A 299 -21.40 15.44 5.27
CA LEU A 299 -21.11 16.32 6.40
C LEU A 299 -21.70 17.73 6.23
N ALA A 300 -21.66 18.30 5.02
CA ALA A 300 -22.26 19.60 4.71
C ALA A 300 -23.80 19.59 4.88
N GLU A 301 -24.43 18.48 4.51
CA GLU A 301 -25.87 18.24 4.68
C GLU A 301 -26.25 17.78 6.10
N GLY A 302 -25.28 17.65 7.01
CA GLY A 302 -25.49 17.20 8.39
C GLY A 302 -25.93 15.73 8.53
N ILE A 303 -25.70 14.91 7.50
CA ILE A 303 -26.00 13.48 7.49
C ILE A 303 -24.94 12.75 8.34
N PRO A 304 -25.31 11.96 9.36
CA PRO A 304 -24.34 11.22 10.15
C PRO A 304 -23.65 10.14 9.29
N VAL A 305 -22.32 10.07 9.38
CA VAL A 305 -21.49 9.07 8.69
C VAL A 305 -20.75 8.24 9.72
N HIS A 306 -20.73 6.92 9.53
CA HIS A 306 -19.99 6.00 10.38
C HIS A 306 -18.48 6.13 10.14
N ASP A 307 -17.71 6.48 11.17
CA ASP A 307 -16.25 6.40 11.12
C ASP A 307 -15.76 4.94 11.23
N PRO A 308 -15.14 4.35 10.18
CA PRO A 308 -14.54 3.02 10.25
C PRO A 308 -13.16 2.98 10.94
N GLY A 309 -12.72 4.11 11.49
CA GLY A 309 -11.41 4.29 12.12
C GLY A 309 -10.28 4.54 11.11
N ALA A 310 -9.14 4.97 11.64
CA ALA A 310 -7.96 5.40 10.87
C ALA A 310 -7.26 4.29 10.05
N ALA A 311 -7.81 3.07 10.00
CA ALA A 311 -7.32 1.99 9.14
C ALA A 311 -7.81 2.11 7.68
N ILE A 312 -8.94 2.80 7.46
CA ILE A 312 -9.53 2.98 6.14
C ILE A 312 -8.97 4.26 5.50
N SER A 313 -8.52 4.16 4.23
CA SER A 313 -8.00 5.31 3.49
C SER A 313 -9.12 6.25 3.03
N LEU A 314 -8.87 7.56 3.13
CA LEU A 314 -9.62 8.59 2.42
C LEU A 314 -9.01 8.80 1.03
N GLU A 315 -9.82 8.74 -0.02
CA GLU A 315 -9.43 9.00 -1.42
C GLU A 315 -9.67 10.47 -1.76
N PHE A 316 -8.66 11.16 -2.30
CA PHE A 316 -8.73 12.58 -2.67
C PHE A 316 -8.41 12.77 -4.15
N TRP A 317 -9.34 13.36 -4.90
CA TRP A 317 -9.28 13.43 -6.36
C TRP A 317 -8.46 14.60 -6.93
N GLY A 318 -7.96 15.49 -6.07
CA GLY A 318 -7.10 16.60 -6.47
C GLY A 318 -7.82 17.59 -7.38
N GLU A 319 -7.27 17.82 -8.57
CA GLU A 319 -7.88 18.69 -9.59
C GLU A 319 -9.22 18.13 -10.14
N HIS A 320 -9.53 16.85 -9.87
CA HIS A 320 -10.80 16.22 -10.24
C HIS A 320 -11.83 16.18 -9.08
N SER A 321 -11.50 16.71 -7.89
CA SER A 321 -12.49 16.87 -6.82
C SER A 321 -13.55 17.88 -7.25
N GLN A 322 -14.81 17.52 -7.08
CA GLN A 322 -15.98 18.29 -7.51
C GLN A 322 -16.47 19.27 -6.42
N ARG A 323 -15.90 19.22 -5.22
CA ARG A 323 -16.29 20.01 -4.04
C ARG A 323 -15.11 20.76 -3.44
N ASP A 324 -15.38 21.74 -2.58
CA ASP A 324 -14.34 22.55 -1.92
C ASP A 324 -13.81 21.96 -0.59
N LEU A 325 -14.40 20.83 -0.17
CA LEU A 325 -14.02 20.02 0.99
C LEU A 325 -14.02 20.77 2.33
N LYS A 326 -14.81 21.85 2.45
CA LYS A 326 -14.84 22.67 3.68
C LYS A 326 -15.56 22.01 4.84
N ALA A 327 -16.63 21.24 4.59
CA ALA A 327 -17.35 20.54 5.66
C ALA A 327 -16.53 19.37 6.18
N LEU A 328 -15.89 18.62 5.26
CA LEU A 328 -14.94 17.56 5.59
C LEU A 328 -13.72 18.09 6.36
N ALA A 329 -13.16 19.23 5.96
CA ALA A 329 -12.02 19.83 6.65
C ALA A 329 -12.38 20.41 8.03
N ALA A 330 -13.64 20.80 8.25
CA ALA A 330 -14.12 21.32 9.54
C ALA A 330 -14.53 20.21 10.53
N ASP A 331 -14.67 18.95 10.07
CA ASP A 331 -15.02 17.83 10.93
C ASP A 331 -13.83 17.38 11.81
N PRO A 332 -14.02 17.21 13.13
CA PRO A 332 -12.93 16.91 14.07
C PRO A 332 -12.34 15.50 13.95
N VAL A 333 -13.01 14.57 13.25
CA VAL A 333 -12.57 13.17 13.08
C VAL A 333 -11.97 12.95 11.70
N PHE A 334 -12.56 13.55 10.67
CA PHE A 334 -12.19 13.37 9.27
C PHE A 334 -11.31 14.49 8.71
N GLY A 335 -11.36 15.71 9.24
CA GLY A 335 -10.49 16.84 8.85
C GLY A 335 -8.99 16.54 8.94
N PRO A 336 -8.48 15.99 10.06
CA PRO A 336 -7.09 15.55 10.17
C PRO A 336 -6.71 14.44 9.16
N ARG A 337 -7.68 13.64 8.69
CA ARG A 337 -7.44 12.62 7.65
C ARG A 337 -7.36 13.25 6.27
N LEU A 338 -8.17 14.26 5.98
CA LEU A 338 -8.08 15.03 4.74
C LEU A 338 -6.72 15.73 4.62
N GLU A 339 -6.29 16.47 5.65
CA GLU A 339 -4.96 17.09 5.66
C GLU A 339 -3.86 16.05 5.43
N GLY A 340 -3.90 14.94 6.18
CA GLY A 340 -2.91 13.87 6.07
C GLY A 340 -2.86 13.20 4.69
N THR A 341 -4.01 12.94 4.06
CA THR A 341 -4.11 12.39 2.70
C THR A 341 -3.57 13.38 1.67
N VAL A 342 -3.99 14.65 1.72
CA VAL A 342 -3.54 15.69 0.78
C VAL A 342 -2.03 15.91 0.91
N HIS A 343 -1.51 16.00 2.13
CA HIS A 343 -0.09 16.15 2.39
C HIS A 343 0.73 14.94 1.89
N ALA A 344 0.25 13.71 2.09
CA ALA A 344 0.93 12.51 1.57
C ALA A 344 1.02 12.49 0.03
N GLY A 345 0.01 13.03 -0.67
CA GLY A 345 0.01 13.20 -2.12
C GLY A 345 1.06 14.18 -2.66
N LEU A 346 1.48 15.17 -1.86
CA LEU A 346 2.55 16.12 -2.24
C LEU A 346 3.95 15.46 -2.25
N ARG A 347 4.16 14.45 -1.39
CA ARG A 347 5.48 13.81 -1.21
C ARG A 347 5.83 12.76 -2.26
N THR A 348 4.88 12.33 -3.10
CA THR A 348 5.00 11.10 -3.91
C THR A 348 5.17 11.32 -5.42
N ARG A 349 5.13 12.57 -5.92
CA ARG A 349 5.15 12.84 -7.37
C ARG A 349 6.57 12.96 -7.95
N GLY A 350 7.13 11.85 -8.42
CA GLY A 350 8.28 11.85 -9.33
C GLY A 350 9.66 12.01 -8.70
N GLY A 351 9.82 11.73 -7.41
CA GLY A 351 11.12 11.74 -6.72
C GLY A 351 11.65 13.14 -6.35
N THR A 352 10.96 14.20 -6.76
CA THR A 352 11.18 15.57 -6.25
C THR A 352 10.14 15.89 -5.18
N ALA A 353 10.60 16.33 -4.01
CA ALA A 353 9.69 16.81 -2.97
C ALA A 353 9.06 18.14 -3.41
N ILE A 354 7.75 18.16 -3.59
CA ILE A 354 7.01 19.41 -3.81
C ILE A 354 6.93 20.13 -2.46
N CYS A 355 7.49 21.34 -2.37
CA CYS A 355 7.34 22.19 -1.20
C CYS A 355 5.89 22.64 -1.02
N GLY A 356 5.45 22.80 0.23
CA GLY A 356 4.13 23.27 0.61
C GLY A 356 3.32 22.29 1.46
N THR A 357 2.06 22.64 1.69
CA THR A 357 1.14 21.95 2.59
C THR A 357 -0.19 21.64 1.90
N ALA A 358 -1.15 21.09 2.63
CA ALA A 358 -2.51 20.94 2.12
C ALA A 358 -3.15 22.29 1.71
N ILE A 359 -2.72 23.43 2.29
CA ILE A 359 -3.16 24.79 1.89
C ILE A 359 -2.83 25.05 0.41
N SER A 360 -1.66 24.59 -0.06
CA SER A 360 -1.21 24.73 -1.45
C SER A 360 -2.06 23.94 -2.47
N ARG A 361 -2.93 23.03 -1.99
CA ARG A 361 -3.88 22.25 -2.80
C ARG A 361 -5.34 22.62 -2.55
N LEU A 362 -5.67 23.05 -1.33
CA LEU A 362 -7.00 23.46 -0.89
C LEU A 362 -6.94 24.89 -0.30
N PRO A 363 -6.66 25.91 -1.11
CA PRO A 363 -6.60 27.29 -0.64
C PRO A 363 -7.98 27.79 -0.20
N HIS A 364 -8.01 28.73 0.74
CA HIS A 364 -9.24 29.30 1.32
C HIS A 364 -10.14 28.27 2.04
N ASN A 365 -9.56 27.19 2.57
CA ASN A 365 -10.24 26.23 3.43
C ASN A 365 -9.75 26.38 4.90
N PRO A 366 -10.55 26.97 5.81
CA PRO A 366 -10.13 27.24 7.19
C PRO A 366 -9.80 25.98 8.01
N GLY A 367 -10.49 24.86 7.76
CA GLY A 367 -10.22 23.60 8.45
C GLY A 367 -8.83 23.04 8.08
N ILE A 368 -8.49 23.09 6.79
CA ILE A 368 -7.14 22.76 6.32
C ILE A 368 -6.09 23.70 6.92
N THR A 369 -6.36 25.01 6.99
CA THR A 369 -5.45 25.96 7.62
C THR A 369 -5.23 25.64 9.10
N ALA A 370 -6.27 25.27 9.85
CA ALA A 370 -6.18 24.89 11.26
C ALA A 370 -5.37 23.59 11.47
N GLU A 371 -5.59 22.56 10.66
CA GLU A 371 -4.82 21.31 10.73
C GLU A 371 -3.35 21.51 10.33
N VAL A 372 -3.08 22.34 9.31
CA VAL A 372 -1.71 22.70 8.93
C VAL A 372 -1.02 23.54 10.01
N HIS A 373 -1.73 24.47 10.65
CA HIS A 373 -1.23 25.19 11.83
C HIS A 373 -0.89 24.21 12.96
N ALA A 374 -1.77 23.26 13.27
CA ALA A 374 -1.54 22.23 14.29
C ALA A 374 -0.40 21.26 13.93
N ARG A 375 -0.06 21.09 12.64
CA ARG A 375 1.16 20.40 12.19
C ARG A 375 2.41 21.26 12.40
N VAL A 376 2.36 22.53 12.00
CA VAL A 376 3.48 23.47 12.13
C VAL A 376 3.84 23.72 13.59
N GLU A 377 2.85 23.91 14.47
CA GLU A 377 3.10 24.08 15.92
C GLU A 377 3.82 22.88 16.54
N LYS A 378 3.53 21.64 16.13
CA LYS A 378 4.28 20.44 16.61
C LYS A 378 5.75 20.46 16.21
N LEU A 379 6.08 21.07 15.07
CA LEU A 379 7.47 21.23 14.61
C LEU A 379 8.15 22.41 15.33
N LEU A 380 7.41 23.48 15.64
CA LEU A 380 7.87 24.57 16.48
C LEU A 380 8.12 24.09 17.92
N ASP A 381 7.25 23.26 18.49
CA ASP A 381 7.45 22.62 19.80
C ASP A 381 8.72 21.75 19.85
N ALA A 382 9.02 21.02 18.76
CA ALA A 382 10.27 20.28 18.64
C ALA A 382 11.50 21.21 18.69
N LEU A 383 11.41 22.41 18.12
CA LEU A 383 12.44 23.46 18.19
C LEU A 383 12.46 24.23 19.51
N ARG A 384 11.34 24.29 20.25
CA ARG A 384 11.23 24.92 21.60
C ARG A 384 11.85 24.04 22.70
N GLY A 385 11.58 22.73 22.69
CA GLY A 385 12.00 21.83 23.78
C GLY A 385 11.99 20.32 23.45
N GLY A 386 11.89 19.94 22.18
CA GLY A 386 12.08 18.55 21.75
C GLY A 386 13.52 18.08 21.89
N GLY A 387 13.80 16.82 21.53
CA GLY A 387 15.18 16.36 21.40
C GLY A 387 15.89 17.06 20.24
N LEU A 388 17.22 17.22 20.34
CA LEU A 388 18.00 17.97 19.35
C LEU A 388 17.91 17.40 17.92
N ALA A 389 17.78 16.08 17.79
CA ALA A 389 17.55 15.47 16.48
C ALA A 389 16.12 15.67 15.96
N ALA A 390 15.12 15.80 16.84
CA ALA A 390 13.77 16.24 16.45
C ALA A 390 13.79 17.69 15.95
N ALA A 391 14.55 18.58 16.61
CA ALA A 391 14.77 19.95 16.17
C ALA A 391 15.48 20.02 14.79
N ASP A 392 16.44 19.13 14.54
CA ASP A 392 17.11 18.98 13.25
C ASP A 392 16.17 18.57 12.11
N GLU A 393 15.33 17.54 12.34
CA GLU A 393 14.31 17.14 11.37
C GLU A 393 13.21 18.20 11.20
N ALA A 394 12.84 18.90 12.28
CA ALA A 394 11.78 19.90 12.28
C ALA A 394 12.13 21.16 11.48
N VAL A 395 13.38 21.67 11.55
CA VAL A 395 13.77 22.84 10.75
C VAL A 395 13.79 22.51 9.24
N ASP A 396 14.21 21.31 8.87
CA ASP A 396 14.20 20.85 7.48
C ASP A 396 12.78 20.56 6.98
N GLU A 397 11.90 19.99 7.82
CA GLU A 397 10.49 19.80 7.48
C GLU A 397 9.79 21.16 7.32
N LEU A 398 9.95 22.11 8.26
CA LEU A 398 9.40 23.46 8.15
C LEU A 398 9.92 24.21 6.91
N HIS A 399 11.19 24.02 6.53
CA HIS A 399 11.72 24.57 5.28
C HIS A 399 10.99 24.03 4.04
N GLY A 400 10.54 22.78 4.08
CA GLY A 400 9.70 22.17 3.05
C GLY A 400 8.23 22.60 3.10
N LEU A 401 7.65 22.79 4.30
CA LEU A 401 6.24 23.13 4.48
C LEU A 401 5.92 24.62 4.26
N LEU A 402 6.76 25.55 4.74
CA LEU A 402 6.50 26.99 4.71
C LEU A 402 6.73 27.62 3.32
N ASP A 403 5.99 27.13 2.32
CA ASP A 403 5.85 27.79 1.01
C ASP A 403 5.06 29.10 1.13
N ARG A 404 5.01 29.90 0.05
CA ARG A 404 4.35 31.22 0.11
C ARG A 404 2.86 31.16 0.51
N PRO A 405 2.02 30.26 -0.02
CA PRO A 405 0.66 30.05 0.47
C PRO A 405 0.58 29.77 1.97
N THR A 406 1.38 28.84 2.49
CA THR A 406 1.39 28.48 3.91
C THR A 406 1.88 29.63 4.77
N ALA A 407 2.98 30.29 4.37
CA ALA A 407 3.56 31.42 5.10
C ALA A 407 2.61 32.63 5.19
N ILE A 408 1.77 32.88 4.18
CA ILE A 408 0.75 33.93 4.23
C ILE A 408 -0.44 33.52 5.10
N ALA A 409 -0.86 32.26 5.07
CA ALA A 409 -2.04 31.77 5.76
C ALA A 409 -1.85 31.52 7.28
N LEU A 410 -0.61 31.44 7.76
CA LEU A 410 -0.29 31.27 9.18
C LEU A 410 0.13 32.62 9.79
N ASP A 411 -0.76 33.21 10.60
CA ASP A 411 -0.45 34.41 11.37
C ASP A 411 0.49 34.12 12.55
N GLY A 412 1.34 35.08 12.91
CA GLY A 412 2.30 34.95 14.02
C GLY A 412 3.51 34.05 13.74
N ILE A 413 3.64 33.48 12.53
CA ILE A 413 4.72 32.52 12.20
C ILE A 413 6.13 33.16 12.21
N GLU A 414 6.24 34.46 11.91
CA GLU A 414 7.53 35.18 11.94
C GLU A 414 8.02 35.33 13.37
N GLU A 415 7.15 35.80 14.27
CA GLU A 415 7.40 35.95 15.70
C GLU A 415 7.65 34.60 16.38
N ALA A 416 6.88 33.57 16.02
CA ALA A 416 7.04 32.21 16.54
C ALA A 416 8.37 31.57 16.13
N LEU A 417 8.86 31.83 14.91
CA LEU A 417 10.19 31.41 14.48
C LEU A 417 11.28 32.21 15.20
N ASP A 418 11.14 33.53 15.30
CA ASP A 418 12.18 34.39 15.86
C ASP A 418 12.52 34.11 17.32
N ALA A 419 11.53 33.69 18.10
CA ALA A 419 11.67 33.26 19.49
C ALA A 419 12.51 31.98 19.72
N LEU A 420 12.82 31.18 18.68
CA LEU A 420 13.46 29.86 18.82
C LEU A 420 14.98 29.95 18.97
N ASP A 421 15.48 30.03 20.20
CA ASP A 421 16.93 30.17 20.50
C ASP A 421 17.74 28.86 20.48
N LEU A 422 17.07 27.70 20.37
CA LEU A 422 17.62 26.33 20.46
C LEU A 422 18.23 25.95 21.84
N THR A 423 18.02 26.76 22.88
CA THR A 423 18.46 26.43 24.25
C THR A 423 17.77 25.16 24.75
N GLY A 424 16.45 25.03 24.55
CA GLY A 424 15.67 23.88 25.02
C GLY A 424 16.17 22.54 24.44
N PRO A 425 16.25 22.37 23.11
CA PRO A 425 16.69 21.10 22.52
C PRO A 425 18.14 20.72 22.82
N LEU A 426 19.06 21.70 22.90
CA LEU A 426 20.44 21.41 23.31
C LEU A 426 20.50 21.02 24.80
N ALA A 427 19.79 21.74 25.67
CA ALA A 427 19.71 21.39 27.09
C ALA A 427 19.14 19.98 27.29
N ARG A 428 18.09 19.62 26.53
CA ARG A 428 17.50 18.27 26.57
C ARG A 428 18.45 17.21 26.01
N ALA A 429 19.20 17.46 24.93
CA ALA A 429 20.18 16.49 24.44
C ALA A 429 21.24 16.13 25.48
N LEU A 430 21.76 17.14 26.20
CA LEU A 430 22.74 16.94 27.27
C LEU A 430 22.10 16.24 28.50
N ARG A 431 20.92 16.67 28.93
CA ARG A 431 20.24 16.13 30.13
C ARG A 431 19.59 14.76 29.92
N ALA A 432 19.07 14.46 28.74
CA ALA A 432 18.44 13.17 28.42
C ALA A 432 19.50 12.08 28.23
N GLY A 433 20.55 12.37 27.45
CA GLY A 433 21.75 11.53 27.33
C GLY A 433 22.24 11.34 25.90
N LEU A 434 23.56 11.28 25.75
CA LEU A 434 24.26 11.19 24.46
C LEU A 434 24.72 9.75 24.15
N PRO A 435 24.76 9.33 22.87
CA PRO A 435 25.32 8.03 22.49
C PRO A 435 26.75 7.79 23.00
N GLU A 436 27.55 8.86 23.05
CA GLU A 436 28.95 8.85 23.48
C GLU A 436 29.15 8.46 24.95
N GLU A 437 28.12 8.59 25.79
CA GLU A 437 28.13 8.15 27.19
C GLU A 437 28.13 6.64 27.34
N LEU A 438 27.72 5.89 26.30
CA LEU A 438 27.72 4.44 26.26
C LEU A 438 29.00 3.90 25.61
N GLY A 439 29.48 2.77 26.09
CA GLY A 439 30.64 2.09 25.53
C GLY A 439 30.68 0.61 25.84
N TRP A 440 31.32 -0.13 24.95
CA TRP A 440 31.67 -1.54 25.14
C TRP A 440 33.19 -1.65 24.94
N PRO A 441 33.99 -1.68 26.02
CA PRO A 441 35.45 -1.55 25.93
C PRO A 441 36.13 -2.59 25.02
N ALA A 442 35.64 -3.83 25.01
CA ALA A 442 36.17 -4.89 24.15
C ALA A 442 35.93 -4.60 22.65
N LEU A 443 34.77 -4.06 22.28
CA LEU A 443 34.49 -3.63 20.90
C LEU A 443 35.30 -2.39 20.52
N ASP A 444 35.41 -1.41 21.42
CA ASP A 444 36.26 -0.22 21.20
C ASP A 444 37.73 -0.63 20.98
N GLN A 445 38.23 -1.62 21.71
CA GLN A 445 39.57 -2.18 21.51
C GLN A 445 39.68 -2.93 20.18
N ALA A 446 38.72 -3.77 19.82
CA ALA A 446 38.74 -4.51 18.55
C ALA A 446 38.67 -3.56 17.33
N LEU A 447 37.89 -2.48 17.41
CA LEU A 447 37.83 -1.46 16.35
C LEU A 447 39.16 -0.72 16.16
N SER A 448 39.97 -0.58 17.21
CA SER A 448 41.32 0.01 17.10
C SER A 448 42.33 -0.84 16.31
N ALA A 449 41.98 -2.10 16.00
CA ALA A 449 42.79 -3.01 15.20
C ALA A 449 42.60 -2.85 13.67
N PHE A 450 41.61 -2.06 13.25
CA PHE A 450 41.33 -1.76 11.83
C PHE A 450 41.83 -0.36 11.45
N ARG A 451 41.95 -0.09 10.14
CA ARG A 451 42.32 1.26 9.70
C ARG A 451 41.12 2.22 9.85
N PRO A 452 41.34 3.51 10.14
CA PRO A 452 40.24 4.49 10.23
C PRO A 452 39.44 4.70 8.93
N ASP A 453 39.99 4.33 7.78
CA ASP A 453 39.36 4.42 6.45
C ASP A 453 38.79 3.10 5.92
N GLU A 454 39.01 1.99 6.63
CA GLU A 454 38.56 0.65 6.25
C GLU A 454 37.05 0.45 6.52
N THR A 455 36.35 -0.20 5.59
CA THR A 455 34.93 -0.52 5.80
C THR A 455 34.81 -1.82 6.59
N VAL A 456 34.51 -1.68 7.88
CA VAL A 456 34.32 -2.82 8.80
C VAL A 456 32.87 -3.31 8.75
N HIS A 457 32.68 -4.61 8.65
CA HIS A 457 31.41 -5.32 8.69
C HIS A 457 31.28 -6.19 9.95
N VAL A 458 30.06 -6.66 10.25
CA VAL A 458 29.81 -7.58 11.36
C VAL A 458 28.89 -8.74 11.01
N THR A 459 29.08 -9.87 11.67
CA THR A 459 28.09 -10.95 11.81
C THR A 459 27.90 -11.30 13.29
N CYS A 460 26.77 -11.92 13.62
CA CYS A 460 26.31 -12.09 15.00
C CYS A 460 26.26 -13.57 15.35
N THR A 461 26.98 -14.03 16.37
CA THR A 461 26.81 -15.35 17.01
C THR A 461 26.70 -15.13 18.53
N TRP A 462 25.57 -14.61 19.00
CA TRP A 462 25.31 -14.22 20.39
C TRP A 462 25.83 -15.28 21.38
N PRO A 463 26.68 -14.90 22.37
CA PRO A 463 27.06 -13.53 22.77
C PRO A 463 28.30 -12.96 22.05
N VAL A 464 28.81 -13.61 21.01
CA VAL A 464 30.01 -13.20 20.24
C VAL A 464 29.63 -12.38 19.00
N LEU A 465 30.24 -11.21 18.85
CA LEU A 465 30.19 -10.39 17.64
C LEU A 465 31.46 -10.66 16.82
N THR A 466 31.29 -11.08 15.56
CA THR A 466 32.42 -11.13 14.62
C THR A 466 32.52 -9.77 13.94
N VAL A 467 33.67 -9.11 14.12
CA VAL A 467 34.02 -7.82 13.49
C VAL A 467 35.09 -8.10 12.45
N TYR A 468 34.87 -7.74 11.19
CA TYR A 468 35.80 -8.08 10.11
C TYR A 468 35.93 -6.97 9.07
N GLY A 469 37.12 -6.84 8.51
CA GLY A 469 37.48 -5.87 7.48
C GLY A 469 37.96 -6.56 6.21
N GLU A 470 38.88 -5.94 5.49
CA GLU A 470 39.42 -6.46 4.23
C GLU A 470 40.42 -7.61 4.46
N THR A 471 41.21 -7.54 5.53
CA THR A 471 42.37 -8.43 5.75
C THR A 471 42.35 -9.22 7.05
N ARG A 472 41.43 -8.92 7.99
CA ARG A 472 41.35 -9.60 9.29
C ARG A 472 39.93 -9.68 9.85
N ALA A 473 39.72 -10.62 10.75
CA ALA A 473 38.50 -10.78 11.54
C ALA A 473 38.82 -10.99 13.02
N LEU A 474 37.99 -10.45 13.90
CA LEU A 474 38.09 -10.54 15.35
C LEU A 474 36.75 -11.00 15.92
N ALA A 475 36.76 -11.99 16.81
CA ALA A 475 35.60 -12.48 17.54
C ALA A 475 35.61 -11.86 18.94
N VAL A 476 34.59 -11.06 19.29
CA VAL A 476 34.56 -10.24 20.50
C VAL A 476 33.29 -10.55 21.30
N ASP A 477 33.41 -10.71 22.61
CA ASP A 477 32.26 -10.87 23.51
C ASP A 477 32.19 -9.76 24.57
N HIS A 478 31.23 -9.87 25.48
CA HIS A 478 31.04 -8.94 26.59
C HIS A 478 32.30 -8.71 27.45
N SER A 479 33.23 -9.67 27.50
CA SER A 479 34.43 -9.65 28.35
C SER A 479 35.70 -9.25 27.61
N GLY A 480 35.84 -9.57 26.32
CA GLY A 480 37.08 -9.35 25.59
C GLY A 480 37.15 -9.97 24.20
N LEU A 481 38.37 -10.04 23.67
CA LEU A 481 38.69 -10.76 22.43
C LEU A 481 38.71 -12.28 22.69
N ARG A 482 37.93 -13.04 21.92
CA ARG A 482 37.93 -14.52 21.93
C ARG A 482 38.93 -15.11 20.94
N ALA A 483 39.04 -14.54 19.74
CA ALA A 483 39.98 -14.98 18.70
C ALA A 483 40.21 -13.88 17.65
N GLU A 484 41.29 -14.04 16.87
CA GLU A 484 41.60 -13.24 15.68
C GLU A 484 42.03 -14.18 14.54
N HIS A 485 41.73 -13.80 13.29
CA HIS A 485 42.22 -14.48 12.09
C HIS A 485 42.56 -13.48 10.97
N THR A 486 43.65 -13.74 10.24
CA THR A 486 44.04 -13.02 9.01
C THR A 486 43.37 -13.70 7.82
N LEU A 487 42.70 -12.92 6.98
CA LEU A 487 41.88 -13.45 5.87
C LEU A 487 42.74 -13.80 4.65
N GLU A 488 42.71 -15.07 4.26
CA GLU A 488 43.28 -15.58 3.00
C GLU A 488 42.18 -15.59 1.93
N LEU A 489 41.99 -14.48 1.21
CA LEU A 489 40.99 -14.36 0.13
C LEU A 489 41.67 -14.35 -1.26
N PRO A 490 41.05 -14.95 -2.30
CA PRO A 490 41.60 -14.89 -3.65
C PRO A 490 41.41 -13.50 -4.29
N ASP A 491 42.30 -13.13 -5.22
CA ASP A 491 42.29 -11.85 -5.94
C ASP A 491 40.96 -11.53 -6.68
N GLY A 492 40.10 -12.53 -6.89
CA GLY A 492 38.79 -12.42 -7.54
C GLY A 492 37.59 -12.26 -6.59
N ALA A 493 37.79 -12.24 -5.27
CA ALA A 493 36.70 -12.10 -4.30
C ALA A 493 36.07 -10.70 -4.38
N LEU A 494 34.81 -10.62 -4.85
CA LEU A 494 34.07 -9.36 -4.97
C LEU A 494 33.40 -8.93 -3.66
N GLY A 495 33.15 -9.87 -2.76
CA GLY A 495 32.64 -9.62 -1.41
C GLY A 495 32.74 -10.86 -0.54
N HIS A 496 32.96 -10.67 0.76
CA HIS A 496 33.17 -11.74 1.74
C HIS A 496 32.43 -11.51 3.06
N THR A 497 32.35 -12.59 3.83
CA THR A 497 31.64 -12.70 5.10
C THR A 497 32.42 -13.60 6.04
N VAL A 498 32.40 -13.26 7.32
CA VAL A 498 33.10 -14.04 8.35
C VAL A 498 32.15 -14.29 9.51
N HIS A 499 31.99 -15.55 9.91
CA HIS A 499 31.07 -15.98 10.96
C HIS A 499 31.81 -16.77 12.05
N TRP A 500 31.60 -16.41 13.32
CA TRP A 500 32.09 -17.21 14.45
C TRP A 500 31.27 -18.48 14.65
N VAL A 501 31.94 -19.63 14.72
CA VAL A 501 31.34 -20.94 14.99
C VAL A 501 32.29 -21.79 15.81
N GLY A 502 31.90 -22.20 17.01
CA GLY A 502 32.56 -23.31 17.73
C GLY A 502 34.04 -23.12 18.07
N GLY A 503 34.55 -21.89 18.15
CA GLY A 503 35.97 -21.60 18.35
C GLY A 503 36.76 -21.23 17.09
N GLN A 504 36.17 -21.31 15.90
CA GLN A 504 36.78 -20.97 14.61
C GLN A 504 35.95 -19.93 13.86
N PHE A 505 36.53 -19.38 12.79
CA PHE A 505 35.84 -18.56 11.81
C PHE A 505 35.52 -19.38 10.55
N LEU A 506 34.27 -19.32 10.10
CA LEU A 506 33.87 -19.67 8.74
C LEU A 506 34.01 -18.40 7.89
N VAL A 507 34.91 -18.42 6.90
CA VAL A 507 35.08 -17.33 5.93
C VAL A 507 34.44 -17.76 4.62
N ALA A 508 33.53 -16.95 4.07
CA ALA A 508 32.87 -17.23 2.79
C ALA A 508 32.85 -16.01 1.87
N TRP A 509 33.02 -16.21 0.55
CA TRP A 509 33.08 -15.14 -0.45
C TRP A 509 32.30 -15.45 -1.73
N ASN A 510 32.09 -14.42 -2.54
CA ASN A 510 31.45 -14.48 -3.84
C ASN A 510 32.31 -13.81 -4.93
N GLU A 511 32.46 -14.47 -6.08
CA GLU A 511 33.27 -13.98 -7.22
C GLU A 511 32.40 -13.40 -8.36
N GLN A 512 31.07 -13.53 -8.27
CA GLN A 512 30.13 -13.08 -9.30
C GLN A 512 29.52 -11.71 -8.98
N HIS A 513 29.22 -11.43 -7.71
CA HIS A 513 28.64 -10.15 -7.28
C HIS A 513 28.85 -9.88 -5.79
N GLN A 514 29.27 -8.67 -5.44
CA GLN A 514 29.54 -8.25 -4.05
C GLN A 514 28.32 -8.34 -3.11
N GLU A 515 27.10 -8.10 -3.62
CA GLU A 515 25.87 -8.15 -2.80
C GLU A 515 25.25 -9.57 -2.69
N ASN A 516 25.82 -10.58 -3.37
CA ASN A 516 25.33 -11.97 -3.29
C ASN A 516 25.92 -12.69 -2.06
N PRO A 517 25.22 -13.69 -1.50
CA PRO A 517 25.78 -14.48 -0.41
C PRO A 517 27.03 -15.28 -0.84
N GLY A 518 27.86 -15.64 0.12
CA GLY A 518 29.08 -16.43 -0.14
C GLY A 518 28.75 -17.78 -0.79
N THR A 519 29.42 -18.10 -1.89
CA THR A 519 29.26 -19.37 -2.64
C THR A 519 30.43 -20.33 -2.43
N THR A 520 31.56 -19.82 -1.95
CA THR A 520 32.76 -20.60 -1.61
C THR A 520 33.21 -20.20 -0.22
N ALA A 521 33.72 -21.13 0.58
CA ALA A 521 34.12 -20.92 1.97
C ALA A 521 35.32 -21.75 2.39
N TYR A 522 35.95 -21.39 3.52
CA TYR A 522 36.96 -22.18 4.24
C TYR A 522 36.82 -22.00 5.75
N TRP A 523 37.47 -22.88 6.51
CA TRP A 523 37.61 -22.80 7.97
C TRP A 523 38.97 -22.21 8.37
N SER A 524 39.04 -21.35 9.38
CA SER A 524 40.24 -20.59 9.74
C SER A 524 41.45 -21.41 10.22
N ASP A 525 41.25 -22.67 10.57
CA ASP A 525 42.31 -23.65 10.87
C ASP A 525 42.89 -24.31 9.61
N HIS A 526 42.14 -24.31 8.51
CA HIS A 526 42.48 -24.91 7.23
C HIS A 526 42.14 -23.99 6.03
N PRO A 527 42.72 -22.77 5.93
CA PRO A 527 42.33 -21.79 4.90
C PRO A 527 42.57 -22.25 3.45
N GLY A 528 43.51 -23.18 3.24
CA GLY A 528 43.75 -23.82 1.94
C GLY A 528 42.69 -24.86 1.52
N GLU A 529 41.78 -25.27 2.41
CA GLU A 529 40.75 -26.28 2.14
C GLU A 529 39.38 -25.62 1.88
N THR A 530 39.16 -25.22 0.63
CA THR A 530 37.96 -24.51 0.20
C THR A 530 36.80 -25.45 -0.16
N PHE A 531 35.57 -25.02 0.08
CA PHE A 531 34.36 -25.78 -0.24
C PHE A 531 33.19 -24.89 -0.67
N GLU A 532 32.25 -25.46 -1.41
CA GLU A 532 30.92 -24.86 -1.66
C GLU A 532 29.98 -25.21 -0.48
N PRO A 533 29.40 -24.23 0.22
CA PRO A 533 28.41 -24.47 1.27
C PRO A 533 27.05 -24.90 0.71
N GLU A 534 26.35 -25.81 1.40
CA GLU A 534 25.02 -26.29 0.97
C GLU A 534 23.95 -25.19 1.05
N GLU A 535 23.89 -24.47 2.18
CA GLU A 535 23.02 -23.32 2.41
C GLU A 535 23.83 -22.02 2.43
N THR A 536 23.57 -21.15 1.46
CA THR A 536 24.31 -19.89 1.30
C THR A 536 23.56 -18.67 1.82
N TYR A 537 22.24 -18.75 2.05
CA TYR A 537 21.39 -17.57 2.25
C TYR A 537 21.78 -16.68 3.45
N GLY A 538 22.24 -17.30 4.54
CA GLY A 538 22.71 -16.64 5.75
C GLY A 538 24.18 -16.23 5.75
N LEU A 539 24.96 -16.58 4.71
CA LEU A 539 26.35 -16.15 4.50
C LEU A 539 26.38 -14.71 3.97
N ARG A 540 26.00 -13.77 4.84
CA ARG A 540 25.83 -12.34 4.57
C ARG A 540 26.16 -11.51 5.83
N PRO A 541 26.64 -10.25 5.69
CA PRO A 541 26.79 -9.35 6.83
C PRO A 541 25.43 -9.05 7.47
N TYR A 542 25.46 -8.62 8.74
CA TYR A 542 24.29 -8.05 9.41
C TYR A 542 23.74 -6.84 8.63
N GLY A 543 22.42 -6.79 8.43
CA GLY A 543 21.74 -5.75 7.66
C GLY A 543 20.40 -5.30 8.27
N GLY A 544 20.14 -5.61 9.54
CA GLY A 544 18.91 -5.21 10.26
C GLY A 544 18.07 -6.40 10.73
N SER A 545 16.76 -6.20 10.89
CA SER A 545 15.85 -7.27 11.33
C SER A 545 15.61 -8.36 10.27
N ILE A 546 15.53 -7.97 9.00
CA ILE A 546 15.30 -8.87 7.84
C ILE A 546 16.60 -9.57 7.38
N GLN A 547 17.76 -9.09 7.85
CA GLN A 547 19.08 -9.62 7.53
C GLN A 547 19.88 -9.75 8.83
N GLY A 548 19.62 -10.83 9.56
CA GLY A 548 20.29 -11.16 10.83
C GLY A 548 19.48 -10.91 12.11
N GLY A 549 18.15 -10.80 12.04
CA GLY A 549 17.27 -10.98 13.21
C GLY A 549 17.54 -10.08 14.41
N LEU A 550 17.92 -8.81 14.18
CA LEU A 550 18.34 -7.86 15.23
C LEU A 550 19.64 -8.26 15.99
N GLY A 551 20.34 -9.31 15.54
CA GLY A 551 21.58 -9.84 16.12
C GLY A 551 21.38 -11.07 17.01
N TYR A 552 20.14 -11.51 17.24
CA TYR A 552 19.81 -12.69 18.05
C TYR A 552 19.95 -13.97 17.21
N GLN A 553 21.19 -14.40 17.01
CA GLN A 553 21.56 -15.66 16.35
C GLN A 553 22.56 -16.36 17.27
N PHE A 554 22.22 -17.53 17.84
CA PHE A 554 22.86 -18.03 19.06
C PHE A 554 24.02 -19.01 18.81
N GLU A 555 25.04 -19.00 19.67
CA GLU A 555 25.93 -20.17 19.85
C GLU A 555 25.19 -21.31 20.57
N THR A 556 25.71 -22.53 20.45
CA THR A 556 25.23 -23.67 21.25
C THR A 556 25.55 -23.47 22.74
N PRO A 557 24.80 -24.08 23.68
CA PRO A 557 25.10 -23.99 25.12
C PRO A 557 26.52 -24.44 25.53
N GLY A 558 27.19 -25.23 24.70
CA GLY A 558 28.58 -25.66 24.91
C GLY A 558 29.64 -24.77 24.25
N GLY A 559 29.25 -23.73 23.49
CA GLY A 559 30.17 -22.90 22.70
C GLY A 559 30.85 -23.63 21.55
N ASP A 560 30.34 -24.80 21.16
CA ASP A 560 30.93 -25.77 20.21
C ASP A 560 30.26 -25.75 18.82
N GLY A 561 29.37 -24.78 18.57
CA GLY A 561 28.62 -24.64 17.33
C GLY A 561 27.74 -23.39 17.31
N ARG A 562 26.98 -23.24 16.23
CA ARG A 562 26.09 -22.09 15.95
C ARG A 562 24.73 -22.59 15.47
N PHE A 563 23.64 -22.03 15.99
CA PHE A 563 22.30 -22.29 15.45
C PHE A 563 22.06 -21.44 14.18
N ASP A 564 21.70 -22.09 13.06
CA ASP A 564 21.19 -21.39 11.87
C ASP A 564 19.65 -21.23 11.89
N GLY A 565 19.00 -21.88 12.87
CA GLY A 565 17.56 -21.88 13.11
C GLY A 565 16.84 -23.16 12.67
N GLU A 566 17.49 -24.07 11.94
CA GLU A 566 16.99 -25.42 11.65
C GLU A 566 17.98 -26.54 12.02
N ARG A 567 19.26 -26.19 12.22
CA ARG A 567 20.40 -27.09 12.45
C ARG A 567 21.42 -26.40 13.38
N VAL A 568 22.41 -27.16 13.82
CA VAL A 568 23.65 -26.63 14.43
C VAL A 568 24.80 -26.80 13.45
N LEU A 569 25.36 -25.69 12.99
CA LEU A 569 26.63 -25.66 12.26
C LEU A 569 27.78 -25.85 13.27
N ARG A 570 28.74 -26.72 12.93
CA ARG A 570 29.94 -27.00 13.75
C ARG A 570 31.20 -26.80 12.92
N VAL A 571 32.35 -26.67 13.58
CA VAL A 571 33.67 -26.58 12.94
C VAL A 571 33.89 -27.79 12.02
N GLY A 572 34.40 -27.55 10.81
CA GLY A 572 34.54 -28.58 9.75
C GLY A 572 33.25 -28.90 8.99
N GLY A 573 32.10 -28.37 9.41
CA GLY A 573 30.83 -28.50 8.69
C GLY A 573 30.85 -27.83 7.32
N ARG A 574 30.00 -28.30 6.41
CA ARG A 574 29.84 -27.80 5.02
C ARG A 574 28.40 -27.37 4.70
N GLU A 575 27.51 -27.49 5.68
CA GLU A 575 26.08 -27.20 5.57
C GLU A 575 25.80 -25.72 5.32
N GLY A 576 26.68 -24.81 5.74
CA GLY A 576 26.51 -23.37 5.59
C GLY A 576 25.53 -22.76 6.60
N ILE A 577 24.78 -21.73 6.20
CA ILE A 577 23.83 -21.02 7.07
C ILE A 577 22.52 -20.76 6.29
N GLY A 578 21.40 -21.28 6.81
CA GLY A 578 20.06 -21.12 6.24
C GLY A 578 19.43 -19.72 6.40
N HIS A 579 18.09 -19.66 6.31
CA HIS A 579 17.30 -18.42 6.21
C HIS A 579 16.48 -18.05 7.45
N ARG A 580 16.61 -18.78 8.58
CA ARG A 580 15.88 -18.51 9.82
C ARG A 580 16.62 -17.51 10.73
N ASP A 581 16.58 -16.25 10.28
CA ASP A 581 17.25 -15.14 10.95
C ASP A 581 16.71 -14.82 12.36
N TYR A 582 15.43 -15.05 12.65
CA TYR A 582 14.85 -14.74 13.96
C TYR A 582 15.00 -15.93 14.91
N GLN A 583 15.68 -15.70 16.05
CA GLN A 583 15.83 -16.69 17.12
C GLN A 583 15.56 -16.06 18.49
N MET A 584 15.21 -16.88 19.49
CA MET A 584 15.06 -16.49 20.90
C MET A 584 15.63 -17.57 21.83
N ASN A 585 16.00 -17.18 23.04
CA ASN A 585 16.41 -18.08 24.13
C ASN A 585 15.87 -17.59 25.48
N ASP A 586 15.32 -18.50 26.30
CA ASP A 586 14.80 -18.20 27.65
C ASP A 586 15.73 -18.71 28.77
N GLY A 587 17.01 -18.96 28.46
CA GLY A 587 17.98 -19.60 29.35
C GLY A 587 17.93 -21.13 29.35
N HIS A 588 16.90 -21.76 28.81
CA HIS A 588 16.74 -23.23 28.81
C HIS A 588 16.42 -23.83 27.44
N ALA A 589 15.54 -23.18 26.69
CA ALA A 589 15.09 -23.57 25.36
C ALA A 589 15.43 -22.50 24.32
N PHE A 590 15.35 -22.89 23.06
CA PHE A 590 15.60 -22.05 21.91
C PHE A 590 14.39 -22.09 20.98
N TRP A 591 14.14 -21.00 20.27
CA TRP A 591 13.11 -20.92 19.23
C TRP A 591 13.69 -20.28 17.97
N SER A 592 13.14 -20.64 16.81
CA SER A 592 13.41 -19.95 15.54
C SER A 592 12.12 -19.63 14.78
N ALA A 593 12.23 -18.68 13.84
CA ALA A 593 11.18 -18.31 12.92
C ALA A 593 11.74 -17.80 11.58
N GLU A 594 10.97 -17.93 10.50
CA GLU A 594 11.27 -17.23 9.25
C GLU A 594 10.89 -15.74 9.34
N VAL A 595 11.45 -14.92 8.45
CA VAL A 595 10.98 -13.53 8.29
C VAL A 595 9.54 -13.53 7.77
N PHE A 596 8.66 -12.73 8.39
CA PHE A 596 7.21 -12.74 8.15
C PHE A 596 6.50 -14.04 8.61
N SER A 597 6.96 -14.61 9.72
CA SER A 597 6.50 -15.89 10.30
C SER A 597 4.99 -16.04 10.49
N GLU A 598 4.26 -14.94 10.68
CA GLU A 598 2.78 -14.90 10.76
C GLU A 598 2.09 -15.54 9.53
N ARG A 599 2.81 -15.66 8.39
CA ARG A 599 2.33 -16.29 7.14
C ARG A 599 2.95 -17.67 6.87
N ARG A 600 3.82 -18.16 7.76
CA ARG A 600 4.70 -19.33 7.56
C ARG A 600 4.98 -20.02 8.90
N ASP A 601 3.98 -20.72 9.41
CA ASP A 601 4.01 -21.63 10.57
C ASP A 601 4.48 -21.04 11.92
N GLY A 602 4.81 -19.75 11.99
CA GLY A 602 5.08 -19.03 13.23
C GLY A 602 6.48 -19.26 13.80
N TRP A 603 6.55 -19.30 15.14
CA TRP A 603 7.75 -19.61 15.90
C TRP A 603 7.73 -21.10 16.29
N SER A 604 8.87 -21.76 16.23
CA SER A 604 9.02 -23.18 16.58
C SER A 604 10.18 -23.38 17.55
N ARG A 605 9.98 -24.22 18.57
CA ARG A 605 11.01 -24.59 19.55
C ARG A 605 12.03 -25.55 18.95
N LEU A 606 13.31 -25.34 19.22
CA LEU A 606 14.42 -26.16 18.73
C LEU A 606 14.90 -27.15 19.80
N ASP A 607 15.41 -28.30 19.34
CA ASP A 607 16.24 -29.17 20.17
C ASP A 607 17.62 -28.51 20.43
N PRO A 608 18.04 -28.29 21.70
CA PRO A 608 19.27 -27.55 21.99
C PRO A 608 20.59 -28.24 21.59
N SER A 609 20.55 -29.53 21.21
CA SER A 609 21.75 -30.31 20.85
C SER A 609 21.96 -30.44 19.34
N THR A 610 20.87 -30.46 18.57
CA THR A 610 20.84 -30.66 17.11
C THR A 610 20.39 -29.42 16.34
N GLY A 611 19.67 -28.48 16.98
CA GLY A 611 19.07 -27.31 16.35
C GLY A 611 17.78 -27.59 15.57
N VAL A 612 17.34 -28.85 15.50
CA VAL A 612 16.18 -29.26 14.71
C VAL A 612 14.88 -28.74 15.34
N PRO A 613 13.94 -28.16 14.55
CA PRO A 613 12.63 -27.76 15.05
C PRO A 613 11.82 -28.98 15.55
N THR A 614 11.35 -28.90 16.79
CA THR A 614 10.63 -29.99 17.48
C THR A 614 9.15 -30.13 17.07
N GLY A 615 8.60 -29.13 16.37
CA GLY A 615 7.17 -29.00 16.11
C GLY A 615 6.34 -28.43 17.27
N ASP A 616 6.96 -28.16 18.43
CA ASP A 616 6.35 -27.39 19.51
C ASP A 616 6.35 -25.90 19.15
N HIS A 617 5.16 -25.29 19.12
CA HIS A 617 4.94 -23.88 18.82
C HIS A 617 4.61 -23.04 20.07
N ALA A 618 4.69 -23.64 21.28
CA ALA A 618 4.50 -22.92 22.53
C ALA A 618 5.59 -21.84 22.70
N LEU A 619 5.15 -20.66 23.13
CA LEU A 619 6.00 -19.48 23.29
C LEU A 619 6.55 -19.39 24.72
N PRO A 620 7.69 -18.70 24.95
CA PRO A 620 8.11 -18.34 26.30
C PRO A 620 7.02 -17.54 27.01
N ALA A 621 6.84 -17.74 28.33
CA ALA A 621 5.80 -17.08 29.12
C ALA A 621 5.83 -15.54 29.05
N PHE A 622 7.00 -14.95 28.83
CA PHE A 622 7.13 -13.50 28.62
C PHE A 622 6.38 -13.00 27.37
N HIS A 623 6.30 -13.83 26.32
CA HIS A 623 5.62 -13.57 25.04
C HIS A 623 4.23 -14.21 24.93
N ASP A 624 3.58 -14.48 26.08
CA ASP A 624 2.19 -14.93 26.15
C ASP A 624 1.24 -13.91 25.45
N PRO A 625 0.49 -14.33 24.41
CA PRO A 625 -0.40 -13.44 23.68
C PRO A 625 -1.56 -12.89 24.53
N ASP A 626 -1.99 -13.58 25.59
CA ASP A 626 -3.12 -13.14 26.43
C ASP A 626 -2.76 -11.93 27.31
N ARG A 627 -1.47 -11.62 27.46
CA ARG A 627 -0.96 -10.40 28.11
C ARG A 627 -1.06 -9.15 27.23
N SER A 628 -1.59 -9.22 26.01
CA SER A 628 -1.66 -8.09 25.06
C SER A 628 -2.73 -7.07 25.47
N PRO A 629 -2.47 -5.74 25.41
CA PRO A 629 -3.49 -4.73 25.71
C PRO A 629 -4.67 -4.77 24.71
N PRO A 630 -5.89 -4.38 25.11
CA PRO A 630 -7.04 -4.31 24.22
C PRO A 630 -6.78 -3.49 22.95
N GLY A 631 -7.20 -4.00 21.79
CA GLY A 631 -6.96 -3.36 20.49
C GLY A 631 -5.52 -3.45 19.98
N ARG A 632 -4.67 -4.29 20.59
CA ARG A 632 -3.30 -4.56 20.15
C ARG A 632 -3.05 -6.05 19.92
N LYS A 633 -1.96 -6.36 19.22
CA LYS A 633 -1.43 -7.73 19.06
C LYS A 633 0.10 -7.73 19.15
N PRO A 634 0.73 -8.85 19.56
CA PRO A 634 2.19 -8.98 19.57
C PRO A 634 2.75 -8.90 18.16
N PHE A 635 3.78 -8.08 17.96
CA PHE A 635 4.44 -7.92 16.66
C PHE A 635 5.31 -9.16 16.37
N PRO A 636 4.98 -9.99 15.37
CA PRO A 636 5.54 -11.35 15.25
C PRO A 636 7.05 -11.36 15.02
N ASP A 637 7.52 -10.40 14.24
CA ASP A 637 8.91 -10.23 13.81
C ASP A 637 9.82 -9.70 14.93
N HIS A 638 9.31 -9.09 16.01
CA HIS A 638 10.12 -8.46 17.08
C HIS A 638 9.71 -8.98 18.47
N ARG A 639 9.74 -10.31 18.60
CA ARG A 639 9.72 -10.98 19.91
C ARG A 639 11.16 -11.21 20.31
N ILE A 640 11.59 -10.57 21.40
CA ILE A 640 12.99 -10.51 21.81
C ILE A 640 13.10 -11.15 23.19
N LEU A 641 13.95 -12.17 23.29
CA LEU A 641 14.30 -12.84 24.54
C LEU A 641 15.66 -13.54 24.37
N ALA A 642 16.58 -13.30 25.29
CA ALA A 642 17.90 -13.94 25.34
C ALA A 642 18.36 -14.09 26.80
N ALA A 643 19.17 -15.11 27.09
CA ALA A 643 19.98 -15.13 28.31
C ALA A 643 21.28 -14.32 28.10
N LEU A 644 21.62 -13.50 29.10
CA LEU A 644 22.91 -12.83 29.24
C LEU A 644 23.99 -13.86 29.62
N PRO A 645 25.20 -13.79 29.02
CA PRO A 645 26.30 -14.66 29.43
C PRO A 645 26.78 -14.33 30.85
N PRO A 646 27.31 -15.31 31.62
CA PRO A 646 27.89 -15.07 32.93
C PRO A 646 29.03 -14.04 32.85
N GLY A 647 28.96 -12.98 33.67
CA GLY A 647 29.93 -11.88 33.66
C GLY A 647 29.54 -10.68 32.80
N ALA A 648 28.41 -10.72 32.08
CA ALA A 648 27.87 -9.56 31.39
C ALA A 648 27.65 -8.36 32.33
N PRO A 649 27.85 -7.11 31.86
CA PRO A 649 27.43 -5.92 32.59
C PRO A 649 25.89 -5.88 32.70
N SER A 650 25.38 -5.02 33.58
CA SER A 650 23.93 -4.79 33.66
C SER A 650 23.41 -4.20 32.35
N SER A 651 22.40 -4.86 31.77
CA SER A 651 21.81 -4.49 30.48
C SER A 651 21.08 -3.14 30.58
N PRO A 652 21.50 -2.11 29.81
CA PRO A 652 20.78 -0.82 29.79
C PRO A 652 19.41 -0.93 29.10
N LEU A 653 19.12 -2.06 28.45
CA LEU A 653 17.81 -2.39 27.87
C LEU A 653 16.89 -3.12 28.86
N GLY A 654 17.37 -3.41 30.07
CA GLY A 654 16.67 -4.16 31.11
C GLY A 654 17.06 -5.62 31.18
N GLN A 655 16.85 -6.21 32.36
CA GLN A 655 17.01 -7.64 32.64
C GLN A 655 16.19 -8.06 33.86
N ASP A 656 15.80 -9.34 33.91
CA ASP A 656 15.31 -10.02 35.11
C ASP A 656 16.22 -11.23 35.37
N GLY A 657 16.96 -11.20 36.49
CA GLY A 657 18.04 -12.14 36.75
C GLY A 657 19.09 -12.14 35.62
N THR A 658 19.18 -13.25 34.90
CA THR A 658 20.04 -13.42 33.71
C THR A 658 19.31 -13.22 32.38
N LEU A 659 17.99 -13.05 32.37
CA LEU A 659 17.21 -12.90 31.14
C LEU A 659 17.09 -11.45 30.73
N THR A 660 17.17 -11.21 29.42
CA THR A 660 16.90 -9.91 28.80
C THR A 660 15.89 -10.08 27.67
N GLY A 661 15.03 -9.09 27.46
CA GLY A 661 13.95 -9.21 26.48
C GLY A 661 13.10 -7.96 26.37
N CYS A 662 12.41 -7.83 25.23
CA CYS A 662 11.41 -6.80 25.02
C CYS A 662 10.23 -7.39 24.25
N ARG A 663 9.03 -7.13 24.77
CA ARG A 663 7.75 -7.38 24.10
C ARG A 663 7.34 -6.13 23.33
N VAL A 664 6.84 -6.29 22.11
CA VAL A 664 6.46 -5.20 21.22
C VAL A 664 5.06 -5.46 20.66
N ASP A 665 4.07 -4.67 21.07
CA ASP A 665 2.66 -4.82 20.70
C ASP A 665 2.20 -3.67 19.78
N TYR A 666 1.65 -3.99 18.62
CA TYR A 666 1.18 -3.00 17.65
C TYR A 666 -0.34 -2.80 17.69
N ARG A 667 -0.83 -1.59 17.39
CA ARG A 667 -2.27 -1.31 17.33
C ARG A 667 -2.94 -2.01 16.13
N THR A 668 -4.08 -2.64 16.37
CA THR A 668 -4.93 -3.26 15.35
C THR A 668 -6.37 -2.71 15.39
N PRO A 669 -7.01 -2.43 14.25
CA PRO A 669 -6.44 -2.41 12.90
C PRO A 669 -5.50 -1.20 12.68
N TYR A 670 -4.74 -1.22 11.58
CA TYR A 670 -3.89 -0.12 11.14
C TYR A 670 -4.01 0.08 9.62
N ALA A 671 -3.83 1.32 9.13
CA ALA A 671 -3.77 1.63 7.70
C ALA A 671 -2.36 1.38 7.14
N GLY A 672 -2.27 1.12 5.84
CA GLY A 672 -1.00 1.13 5.10
C GLY A 672 -0.18 -0.16 5.23
N PRO A 673 1.06 -0.19 4.70
CA PRO A 673 1.85 -1.40 4.52
C PRO A 673 2.49 -1.97 5.80
N SER A 674 2.40 -1.27 6.94
CA SER A 674 2.99 -1.68 8.22
C SER A 674 2.40 -0.88 9.38
N PRO A 675 2.39 -1.40 10.62
CA PRO A 675 1.93 -0.62 11.77
C PRO A 675 2.86 0.57 12.04
N ARG A 676 2.29 1.63 12.64
CA ARG A 676 2.98 2.87 13.02
C ARG A 676 2.88 3.22 14.51
N GLU A 677 2.08 2.48 15.28
CA GLU A 677 1.81 2.74 16.69
C GLU A 677 2.04 1.47 17.51
N PHE A 678 2.96 1.55 18.46
CA PHE A 678 3.49 0.42 19.22
C PHE A 678 3.49 0.74 20.72
N VAL A 679 3.40 -0.30 21.54
CA VAL A 679 3.69 -0.28 22.98
C VAL A 679 4.76 -1.33 23.23
N LEU A 680 5.71 -1.00 24.10
CA LEU A 680 6.82 -1.85 24.48
C LEU A 680 6.73 -2.16 25.98
N GLU A 681 7.17 -3.35 26.34
CA GLU A 681 7.43 -3.78 27.72
C GLU A 681 8.80 -4.47 27.74
N SER A 682 9.75 -3.92 28.48
CA SER A 682 11.02 -4.61 28.78
C SER A 682 10.80 -5.65 29.88
N ILE A 683 11.65 -6.68 29.93
CA ILE A 683 11.56 -7.75 30.92
C ILE A 683 11.70 -7.26 32.37
N ASP A 684 12.32 -6.10 32.59
CA ASP A 684 12.42 -5.43 33.89
C ASP A 684 11.13 -4.69 34.32
N GLY A 685 10.07 -4.75 33.50
CA GLY A 685 8.77 -4.13 33.74
C GLY A 685 8.64 -2.69 33.25
N ARG A 686 9.68 -2.05 32.68
CA ARG A 686 9.54 -0.73 32.05
C ARG A 686 8.63 -0.81 30.84
N THR A 687 7.79 0.21 30.66
CA THR A 687 6.88 0.30 29.51
C THR A 687 7.02 1.64 28.79
N ALA A 688 6.81 1.64 27.47
CA ALA A 688 6.90 2.83 26.64
C ALA A 688 5.93 2.76 25.44
N SER A 689 5.52 3.92 24.92
CA SER A 689 4.76 4.03 23.68
C SER A 689 5.63 4.60 22.56
N TYR A 690 5.51 4.05 21.35
CA TYR A 690 6.25 4.54 20.18
C TYR A 690 5.31 4.79 18.99
N ARG A 691 5.50 5.93 18.32
CA ARG A 691 4.75 6.34 17.13
C ARG A 691 5.69 6.83 16.04
N SER A 692 5.56 6.27 14.85
CA SER A 692 6.32 6.67 13.66
C SER A 692 5.42 7.33 12.63
N ASN A 693 5.85 8.43 12.04
CA ASN A 693 5.20 8.97 10.84
C ASN A 693 5.51 8.15 9.58
N ASN A 694 6.64 7.42 9.58
CA ASN A 694 7.16 6.63 8.47
C ASN A 694 6.77 5.14 8.60
N TRP A 695 6.39 4.53 7.48
CA TRP A 695 6.20 3.08 7.37
C TRP A 695 7.52 2.31 7.60
N GLY A 696 7.43 1.07 8.09
CA GLY A 696 8.56 0.17 8.25
C GLY A 696 9.51 0.48 9.42
N ARG A 697 9.38 1.62 10.12
CA ARG A 697 10.15 1.89 11.34
C ARG A 697 9.57 1.10 12.51
N ARG A 698 10.34 0.11 12.97
CA ARG A 698 9.94 -0.85 14.01
C ARG A 698 10.80 -0.62 15.27
N PRO A 699 10.20 -0.50 16.46
CA PRO A 699 10.92 -0.38 17.73
C PRO A 699 11.28 -1.76 18.31
N TRP A 700 12.31 -1.85 19.12
CA TRP A 700 12.83 -3.13 19.61
C TRP A 700 13.35 -3.14 21.06
N GLY A 701 13.42 -2.00 21.75
CA GLY A 701 13.87 -1.97 23.15
C GLY A 701 13.63 -0.63 23.83
N ILE A 702 13.70 -0.64 25.17
CA ILE A 702 13.62 0.55 26.03
C ILE A 702 15.00 0.73 26.69
N LEU A 703 15.72 1.77 26.28
CA LEU A 703 17.03 2.15 26.78
C LEU A 703 16.89 3.02 28.02
N ALA A 704 17.52 2.63 29.13
CA ALA A 704 17.83 3.52 30.24
C ALA A 704 19.14 4.26 29.91
N LEU A 705 19.09 5.59 29.80
CA LEU A 705 20.29 6.40 29.60
C LEU A 705 21.08 6.60 30.92
N PRO A 706 22.43 6.67 30.89
CA PRO A 706 23.26 6.62 32.09
C PRO A 706 22.90 7.64 33.19
N LEU A 707 22.91 7.18 34.44
CA LEU A 707 22.78 7.99 35.66
C LEU A 707 21.56 8.93 35.67
N GLY A 708 20.36 8.39 35.41
CA GLY A 708 19.12 9.15 35.45
C GLY A 708 18.91 10.02 34.20
N GLY A 709 19.42 9.58 33.04
CA GLY A 709 18.96 10.08 31.75
C GLY A 709 17.50 9.66 31.47
N GLU A 710 16.91 10.18 30.39
CA GLU A 710 15.55 9.81 30.01
C GLU A 710 15.49 8.33 29.55
N ASP A 711 14.48 7.58 29.99
CA ASP A 711 14.12 6.31 29.33
C ASP A 711 13.69 6.60 27.89
N ALA A 712 14.13 5.77 26.94
CA ALA A 712 13.91 6.02 25.52
C ALA A 712 13.70 4.73 24.70
N VAL A 713 12.80 4.79 23.72
CA VAL A 713 12.56 3.70 22.76
C VAL A 713 13.59 3.72 21.65
N LEU A 714 14.22 2.58 21.39
CA LEU A 714 15.10 2.35 20.25
C LEU A 714 14.33 1.74 19.06
N ALA A 715 14.57 2.28 17.87
CA ALA A 715 13.94 1.85 16.63
C ALA A 715 14.90 1.86 15.42
N GLY A 716 14.68 0.93 14.47
CA GLY A 716 15.57 0.71 13.32
C GLY A 716 16.71 -0.28 13.60
N GLY A 717 17.33 -0.84 12.55
CA GLY A 717 18.35 -1.89 12.67
C GLY A 717 19.78 -1.45 12.33
N THR A 718 19.97 -0.84 11.16
CA THR A 718 21.28 -0.32 10.69
C THR A 718 21.45 1.17 10.95
N THR A 719 20.37 1.96 10.84
CA THR A 719 20.28 3.29 11.43
C THR A 719 19.40 3.18 12.68
N ILE A 720 19.97 3.44 13.85
CA ILE A 720 19.26 3.32 15.14
C ILE A 720 18.86 4.71 15.62
N ARG A 721 17.60 4.85 16.03
CA ARG A 721 16.99 6.09 16.50
C ARG A 721 16.50 5.93 17.93
N CYS A 722 16.77 6.94 18.74
CA CYS A 722 16.37 7.02 20.13
C CYS A 722 15.28 8.07 20.31
N HIS A 723 14.12 7.64 20.77
CA HIS A 723 12.95 8.48 21.00
C HIS A 723 12.61 8.47 22.49
N ALA A 724 12.53 9.63 23.14
CA ALA A 724 12.15 9.73 24.55
C ALA A 724 10.82 9.02 24.84
N ALA A 725 10.76 8.20 25.88
CA ALA A 725 9.60 7.36 26.18
C ALA A 725 8.36 8.17 26.62
N GLY A 726 8.56 9.36 27.20
CA GLY A 726 7.48 10.22 27.70
C GLY A 726 6.68 10.95 26.61
N ASP A 727 7.33 11.42 25.54
CA ASP A 727 6.71 12.25 24.51
C ASP A 727 7.01 11.82 23.05
N ASN A 728 7.76 10.73 22.86
CA ASN A 728 8.20 10.21 21.56
C ASN A 728 9.13 11.17 20.78
N SER A 729 9.69 12.19 21.43
CA SER A 729 10.61 13.15 20.78
C SER A 729 11.93 12.48 20.41
N LEU A 730 12.43 12.71 19.19
CA LEU A 730 13.69 12.14 18.73
C LEU A 730 14.88 12.83 19.42
N LEU A 731 15.55 12.10 20.31
CA LEU A 731 16.74 12.57 21.01
C LEU A 731 17.95 12.58 20.07
N TRP A 732 18.23 11.42 19.44
CA TRP A 732 19.36 11.23 18.54
C TRP A 732 19.18 10.08 17.55
N GLN A 733 19.93 10.14 16.45
CA GLN A 733 20.08 9.08 15.45
C GLN A 733 21.56 8.77 15.21
N VAL A 734 21.91 7.49 15.31
CA VAL A 734 23.26 6.94 15.11
C VAL A 734 23.28 5.94 13.93
N GLN A 735 24.45 5.72 13.35
CA GLN A 735 24.67 4.65 12.37
C GLN A 735 25.32 3.44 13.06
N GLY A 736 24.84 2.25 12.74
CA GLY A 736 25.51 0.98 13.02
C GLY A 736 26.39 0.53 11.86
N PHE A 737 26.84 -0.71 11.92
CA PHE A 737 27.67 -1.32 10.89
C PHE A 737 26.95 -1.47 9.52
N PRO A 738 27.67 -1.35 8.39
CA PRO A 738 27.11 -1.49 7.04
C PRO A 738 26.73 -2.95 6.71
N GLY A 739 25.53 -3.13 6.14
CA GLY A 739 25.05 -4.40 5.57
C GLY A 739 25.27 -4.51 4.04
N SER A 740 24.75 -5.59 3.44
CA SER A 740 25.04 -5.97 2.04
C SER A 740 24.24 -5.24 0.95
N ARG A 741 23.25 -4.40 1.30
CA ARG A 741 22.39 -3.73 0.31
C ARG A 741 22.44 -2.20 0.40
N HIS A 742 22.42 -1.61 -0.79
CA HIS A 742 22.41 -0.20 -1.14
C HIS A 742 22.27 0.86 -0.03
N ARG A 743 23.28 1.74 0.01
CA ARG A 743 23.38 2.94 0.85
C ARG A 743 22.27 3.96 0.56
N THR A 744 21.21 4.00 1.36
CA THR A 744 20.67 5.29 1.79
C THR A 744 21.48 5.76 3.00
N ARG A 745 22.47 6.63 2.77
CA ARG A 745 23.17 7.34 3.85
C ARG A 745 22.18 8.25 4.57
N SER A 746 21.51 7.73 5.60
CA SER A 746 20.84 8.58 6.57
C SER A 746 21.92 9.32 7.37
N ARG A 747 21.83 10.65 7.49
CA ARG A 747 22.82 11.43 8.24
C ARG A 747 22.72 11.04 9.73
N ALA A 748 23.83 10.69 10.37
CA ALA A 748 23.86 10.63 11.83
C ALA A 748 23.61 12.05 12.38
N THR A 749 22.80 12.19 13.41
CA THR A 749 22.62 13.51 14.05
C THR A 749 23.62 13.69 15.19
N LEU A 750 23.81 12.65 16.00
CA LEU A 750 24.82 12.52 17.05
C LEU A 750 25.46 11.13 16.95
N GLY A 751 26.53 10.86 17.71
CA GLY A 751 27.18 9.54 17.72
C GLY A 751 28.05 9.16 16.52
N GLU A 752 28.23 10.00 15.50
CA GLU A 752 29.06 9.65 14.32
C GLU A 752 30.52 9.26 14.69
N LEU A 753 31.14 10.00 15.61
CA LEU A 753 32.48 9.66 16.14
C LEU A 753 32.43 8.77 17.40
N ALA A 754 31.25 8.30 17.82
CA ALA A 754 31.17 7.18 18.76
C ALA A 754 31.55 5.84 18.09
N GLY A 755 31.65 5.83 16.75
CA GLY A 755 31.82 4.65 15.91
C GLY A 755 30.48 4.07 15.46
N PRO A 756 30.48 3.10 14.54
CA PRO A 756 29.29 2.33 14.25
C PRO A 756 28.80 1.62 15.52
N VAL A 757 27.57 1.91 15.94
CA VAL A 757 26.96 1.21 17.09
C VAL A 757 26.72 -0.28 16.75
N PRO A 758 26.82 -1.19 17.74
CA PRO A 758 26.68 -2.61 17.48
C PRO A 758 25.24 -3.00 17.13
N PRO A 759 25.01 -4.21 16.56
CA PRO A 759 23.66 -4.72 16.31
C PRO A 759 22.83 -4.78 17.60
N PRO A 760 21.49 -4.61 17.55
CA PRO A 760 20.61 -4.45 18.71
C PRO A 760 20.82 -5.44 19.87
N ALA A 761 21.03 -6.73 19.60
CA ALA A 761 21.33 -7.71 20.65
C ALA A 761 22.54 -7.30 21.52
N PHE A 762 23.60 -6.78 20.91
CA PHE A 762 24.85 -6.45 21.60
C PHE A 762 24.80 -5.12 22.38
N TRP A 763 23.67 -4.41 22.34
CA TRP A 763 23.46 -3.24 23.21
C TRP A 763 23.36 -3.62 24.69
N HIS A 764 23.07 -4.89 25.00
CA HIS A 764 23.15 -5.44 26.35
C HIS A 764 24.58 -5.39 26.96
N PHE A 765 25.62 -5.20 26.14
CA PHE A 765 27.02 -5.08 26.60
C PHE A 765 27.51 -3.63 26.68
N LEU A 766 26.65 -2.65 26.43
CA LEU A 766 26.97 -1.23 26.60
C LEU A 766 26.86 -0.83 28.07
N ALA A 767 27.89 -0.20 28.61
CA ALA A 767 27.93 0.36 29.95
C ALA A 767 28.23 1.87 29.92
N PRO A 768 27.96 2.62 31.01
CA PRO A 768 28.42 4.00 31.14
C PRO A 768 29.95 4.11 31.01
N ARG A 769 30.41 4.90 30.04
CA ARG A 769 31.84 5.07 29.73
C ARG A 769 32.60 5.80 30.83
N HIS A 770 31.99 6.83 31.42
CA HIS A 770 32.59 7.63 32.48
C HIS A 770 31.53 8.34 33.33
N GLU A 771 31.16 7.69 34.44
CA GLU A 771 30.07 8.13 35.34
C GLU A 771 30.12 9.62 35.76
N PRO A 772 31.27 10.20 36.19
CA PRO A 772 31.30 11.62 36.56
C PRO A 772 30.96 12.58 35.41
N SER A 773 31.29 12.21 34.17
CA SER A 773 30.94 13.03 33.00
C SER A 773 29.45 12.94 32.69
N SER A 774 28.87 11.74 32.74
CA SER A 774 27.42 11.53 32.62
C SER A 774 26.65 12.32 33.67
N HIS A 775 27.05 12.26 34.95
CA HIS A 775 26.43 13.03 36.02
C HIS A 775 26.52 14.54 35.78
N ALA A 776 27.68 15.05 35.35
CA ALA A 776 27.84 16.47 35.02
C ALA A 776 26.84 16.94 33.96
N LEU A 777 26.60 16.15 32.91
CA LEU A 777 25.63 16.47 31.85
C LEU A 777 24.18 16.60 32.38
N ARG A 778 23.76 15.76 33.33
CA ARG A 778 22.43 15.86 33.98
C ARG A 778 22.24 17.20 34.71
N THR A 779 23.32 17.81 35.19
CA THR A 779 23.29 19.06 35.98
C THR A 779 23.46 20.35 35.18
N VAL A 780 23.67 20.28 33.86
CA VAL A 780 23.89 21.46 33.01
C VAL A 780 22.70 22.42 33.07
N THR A 781 22.96 23.72 33.24
CA THR A 781 21.91 24.78 33.32
C THR A 781 21.63 25.42 31.96
N ASP A 782 20.44 26.02 31.80
CA ASP A 782 20.08 26.74 30.56
C ASP A 782 21.01 27.92 30.28
N THR A 783 21.57 28.55 31.32
CA THR A 783 22.58 29.62 31.19
C THR A 783 23.85 29.06 30.55
N THR A 784 24.36 27.93 31.05
CA THR A 784 25.50 27.22 30.47
C THR A 784 25.24 26.83 29.02
N VAL A 785 24.01 26.39 28.69
CA VAL A 785 23.64 26.03 27.31
C VAL A 785 23.67 27.23 26.36
N ARG A 786 23.17 28.40 26.80
CA ARG A 786 23.29 29.65 26.02
C ARG A 786 24.76 30.06 25.81
N GLU A 787 25.59 29.91 26.85
CA GLU A 787 27.03 30.16 26.75
C GLU A 787 27.70 29.24 25.73
N LEU A 788 27.37 27.94 25.72
CA LEU A 788 27.84 26.99 24.70
C LEU A 788 27.41 27.40 23.28
N LEU A 789 26.15 27.82 23.09
CA LEU A 789 25.65 28.30 21.79
C LEU A 789 26.32 29.61 21.32
N HIS A 790 26.70 30.49 22.25
CA HIS A 790 27.41 31.73 21.94
C HIS A 790 28.90 31.53 21.67
N GLN A 791 29.58 30.65 22.40
CA GLN A 791 31.01 30.38 22.26
C GLN A 791 31.31 29.39 21.12
N GLY A 792 30.38 28.47 20.84
CA GLY A 792 30.56 27.42 19.84
C GLY A 792 31.44 26.27 20.34
N THR A 793 32.17 25.65 19.41
CA THR A 793 32.98 24.44 19.65
C THR A 793 34.21 24.68 20.51
N GLY A 794 34.56 23.70 21.34
CA GLY A 794 35.71 23.73 22.23
C GLY A 794 35.44 24.40 23.58
N SER A 795 34.20 24.82 23.84
CA SER A 795 33.77 25.27 25.16
C SER A 795 33.59 24.09 26.11
N ALA A 796 34.21 24.15 27.29
CA ALA A 796 34.22 23.04 28.23
C ALA A 796 33.00 23.09 29.17
N VAL A 797 32.23 21.99 29.22
CA VAL A 797 31.27 21.76 30.30
C VAL A 797 32.02 21.31 31.55
N SER A 798 31.84 22.03 32.66
CA SER A 798 32.45 21.69 33.95
C SER A 798 32.08 20.25 34.37
N GLY A 799 33.08 19.47 34.79
CA GLY A 799 32.91 18.05 35.16
C GLY A 799 32.99 17.03 34.02
N VAL A 800 32.99 17.46 32.74
CA VAL A 800 33.13 16.55 31.59
C VAL A 800 34.61 16.32 31.25
N SER A 801 35.21 15.33 31.92
CA SER A 801 36.62 14.93 31.74
C SER A 801 36.85 13.89 30.64
N ASP A 802 35.88 13.00 30.35
CA ASP A 802 36.05 11.97 29.31
C ASP A 802 36.15 12.59 27.90
N PRO A 803 37.14 12.17 27.07
CA PRO A 803 37.31 12.70 25.72
C PRO A 803 36.12 12.46 24.80
N ARG A 804 35.58 11.24 24.73
CA ARG A 804 34.47 10.93 23.80
C ARG A 804 33.18 11.63 24.21
N VAL A 805 32.88 11.70 25.51
CA VAL A 805 31.72 12.46 26.01
C VAL A 805 31.88 13.95 25.66
N ARG A 806 33.07 14.54 25.84
CA ARG A 806 33.34 15.93 25.45
C ARG A 806 33.13 16.16 23.95
N GLU A 807 33.62 15.27 23.09
CA GLU A 807 33.38 15.39 21.65
C GLU A 807 31.90 15.23 21.27
N GLY A 808 31.13 14.46 22.04
CA GLY A 808 29.68 14.34 21.93
C GLY A 808 28.97 15.66 22.26
N VAL A 809 29.38 16.33 23.34
CA VAL A 809 28.92 17.69 23.68
C VAL A 809 29.22 18.65 22.52
N ASP A 810 30.46 18.66 22.03
CA ASP A 810 30.88 19.48 20.88
C ASP A 810 30.05 19.21 19.61
N ARG A 811 29.65 17.96 19.36
CA ARG A 811 28.73 17.59 18.27
C ARG A 811 27.32 18.15 18.50
N ALA A 812 26.79 18.02 19.72
CA ALA A 812 25.49 18.58 20.07
C ALA A 812 25.47 20.11 19.91
N VAL A 813 26.52 20.81 20.34
CA VAL A 813 26.67 22.26 20.15
C VAL A 813 26.75 22.62 18.65
N ARG A 814 27.54 21.89 17.85
CA ARG A 814 27.59 22.10 16.38
C ARG A 814 26.24 21.92 15.71
N LEU A 815 25.53 20.84 16.03
CA LEU A 815 24.22 20.56 15.46
C LEU A 815 23.20 21.64 15.85
N ALA A 816 23.15 22.03 17.13
CA ALA A 816 22.26 23.07 17.60
C ALA A 816 22.56 24.44 16.96
N ALA A 817 23.83 24.79 16.78
CA ALA A 817 24.24 26.00 16.07
C ALA A 817 23.86 25.98 14.58
N ASP A 818 23.96 24.82 13.91
CA ASP A 818 23.55 24.66 12.51
C ASP A 818 22.03 24.68 12.33
N VAL A 819 21.27 24.08 13.26
CA VAL A 819 19.81 24.18 13.30
C VAL A 819 19.38 25.63 13.53
N LEU A 820 20.02 26.35 14.46
CA LEU A 820 19.77 27.77 14.71
C LEU A 820 20.11 28.65 13.50
N ARG A 821 21.15 28.31 12.72
CA ARG A 821 21.47 28.95 11.44
C ARG A 821 20.35 28.72 10.41
N ARG A 822 19.97 27.46 10.16
CA ARG A 822 18.86 27.10 9.24
C ARG A 822 17.54 27.75 9.65
N ARG A 823 17.27 27.85 10.96
CA ARG A 823 16.10 28.54 11.53
C ARG A 823 16.10 30.02 11.16
N ARG A 824 17.23 30.73 11.31
CA ARG A 824 17.35 32.16 10.91
C ARG A 824 17.20 32.36 9.39
N GLU A 825 17.75 31.45 8.59
CA GLU A 825 17.56 31.45 7.13
C GLU A 825 16.09 31.25 6.76
N LEU A 826 15.38 30.38 7.46
CA LEU A 826 13.94 30.18 7.33
C LEU A 826 13.13 31.42 7.75
N SER A 827 13.44 32.04 8.91
CA SER A 827 12.83 33.31 9.34
C SER A 827 12.93 34.37 8.23
N HIS A 828 14.15 34.58 7.70
CA HIS A 828 14.38 35.53 6.62
C HIS A 828 13.60 35.18 5.34
N ARG A 829 13.53 33.90 4.96
CA ARG A 829 12.75 33.44 3.79
C ARG A 829 11.26 33.74 3.95
N VAL A 830 10.69 33.49 5.13
CA VAL A 830 9.28 33.74 5.45
C VAL A 830 8.96 35.24 5.38
N ALA A 831 9.79 36.09 5.98
CA ALA A 831 9.65 37.54 5.92
C ALA A 831 9.66 38.07 4.47
N VAL A 832 10.60 37.58 3.63
CA VAL A 832 10.67 37.93 2.20
C VAL A 832 9.42 37.44 1.44
N MET A 833 8.90 36.25 1.75
CA MET A 833 7.69 35.70 1.12
C MET A 833 6.42 36.49 1.46
N ARG A 834 6.30 37.00 2.69
CA ARG A 834 5.17 37.81 3.18
C ARG A 834 5.27 39.28 2.74
N ALA A 835 6.47 39.85 2.62
CA ALA A 835 6.69 41.23 2.18
C ALA A 835 6.58 41.46 0.65
N GLY A 836 6.72 40.40 -0.17
CA GLY A 836 6.61 40.52 -1.63
C GLY A 836 5.18 40.83 -2.10
N PRO A 837 4.98 41.62 -3.18
CA PRO A 837 3.64 41.97 -3.66
C PRO A 837 2.84 40.73 -4.05
N VAL A 838 1.58 40.67 -3.62
CA VAL A 838 0.63 39.64 -4.04
C VAL A 838 0.26 39.92 -5.51
N VAL A 839 0.67 39.01 -6.40
CA VAL A 839 0.22 39.01 -7.78
C VAL A 839 -0.96 38.06 -7.85
N ASP A 840 -2.17 38.61 -7.71
CA ASP A 840 -3.40 37.87 -8.00
C ASP A 840 -3.43 37.56 -9.50
N LEU A 841 -3.10 36.31 -9.84
CA LEU A 841 -3.40 35.78 -11.16
C LEU A 841 -4.92 35.57 -11.24
N PRO A 842 -5.62 36.18 -12.21
CA PRO A 842 -7.07 36.10 -12.26
C PRO A 842 -7.53 34.65 -12.44
N ASP A 843 -8.56 34.30 -11.68
CA ASP A 843 -9.10 32.95 -11.54
C ASP A 843 -9.51 32.36 -12.91
N LEU A 844 -8.77 31.33 -13.37
CA LEU A 844 -8.94 30.70 -14.68
C LEU A 844 -10.26 29.92 -14.83
N ARG A 845 -11.14 29.96 -13.83
CA ARG A 845 -12.45 29.30 -13.82
C ARG A 845 -13.55 30.02 -14.61
N ARG A 846 -13.27 31.14 -15.29
CA ARG A 846 -14.27 31.87 -16.11
C ARG A 846 -13.76 32.38 -17.48
N THR A 847 -13.41 31.46 -18.38
CA THR A 847 -13.52 31.70 -19.84
C THR A 847 -13.94 30.45 -20.61
N THR A 848 -15.25 30.22 -20.71
CA THR A 848 -15.84 29.48 -21.83
C THR A 848 -15.85 30.40 -23.06
N GLY A 849 -14.90 30.21 -23.99
CA GLY A 849 -14.83 31.04 -25.19
C GLY A 849 -13.65 30.69 -26.10
N SER A 850 -13.97 30.32 -27.34
CA SER A 850 -12.99 30.03 -28.38
C SER A 850 -12.08 31.24 -28.70
N SER A 851 -10.76 31.09 -28.53
CA SER A 851 -9.76 31.54 -29.52
C SER A 851 -8.33 31.22 -29.06
N ARG A 852 -7.48 30.80 -30.01
CA ARG A 852 -6.02 30.85 -29.84
C ARG A 852 -5.52 32.28 -30.11
N PRO A 853 -4.54 32.77 -29.34
CA PRO A 853 -3.53 33.68 -29.86
C PRO A 853 -2.16 33.02 -29.97
N SER A 854 -1.28 33.64 -30.76
CA SER A 854 0.02 33.12 -31.18
C SER A 854 1.19 33.50 -30.27
N THR A 855 2.23 32.68 -30.33
CA THR A 855 3.61 32.97 -29.93
C THR A 855 4.10 34.34 -30.40
N ALA A 856 4.71 35.14 -29.51
CA ALA A 856 5.93 35.93 -29.77
C ALA A 856 6.42 36.74 -28.54
N CYS A 857 7.72 37.08 -28.55
CA CYS A 857 8.38 38.18 -27.84
C CYS A 857 8.61 38.09 -26.30
N CYS A 858 9.73 37.46 -25.93
CA CYS A 858 10.71 38.11 -25.04
C CYS A 858 12.06 38.24 -25.80
N PRO A 859 12.72 39.41 -25.82
CA PRO A 859 14.02 39.58 -26.47
C PRO A 859 15.19 39.15 -25.56
N SER A 860 16.36 38.97 -26.19
CA SER A 860 17.59 38.41 -25.60
C SER A 860 18.67 39.46 -25.34
N SER A 861 19.45 39.25 -24.28
CA SER A 861 20.86 39.70 -24.14
C SER A 861 21.58 38.68 -23.23
N ALA A 862 22.41 37.74 -23.69
CA ALA A 862 23.67 37.85 -24.44
C ALA A 862 24.79 38.53 -23.60
N ALA A 863 26.04 38.05 -23.54
CA ALA A 863 26.73 36.91 -24.18
C ALA A 863 27.91 36.43 -23.25
N THR A 864 28.93 35.61 -23.58
CA THR A 864 29.53 35.18 -24.87
C THR A 864 30.47 33.96 -24.66
N LYS A 865 30.81 33.23 -25.75
CA LYS A 865 31.93 32.24 -25.87
C LYS A 865 31.68 30.90 -25.13
N LYS A 866 32.27 29.74 -25.47
CA LYS A 866 32.93 29.18 -26.69
C LYS A 866 32.98 27.64 -26.50
N GLY A 867 32.96 26.76 -27.51
CA GLY A 867 32.62 26.89 -28.92
C GLY A 867 33.13 25.70 -29.76
N ASN A 868 32.34 25.27 -30.78
CA ASN A 868 32.69 24.33 -31.89
C ASN A 868 32.98 22.83 -31.53
N ARG A 869 32.71 21.83 -32.39
CA ARG A 869 31.91 21.74 -33.64
C ARG A 869 31.51 20.28 -33.96
N SER A 870 30.38 20.14 -34.63
CA SER A 870 29.81 18.98 -35.37
C SER A 870 30.76 18.15 -36.26
N HIS A 871 30.39 16.90 -36.57
CA HIS A 871 30.48 16.29 -37.93
C HIS A 871 29.45 15.15 -38.14
N SER A 872 29.13 14.86 -39.42
CA SER A 872 28.04 13.96 -39.90
C SER A 872 28.57 12.63 -40.50
N PRO A 873 27.72 11.61 -40.79
CA PRO A 873 28.17 10.27 -41.22
C PRO A 873 28.25 10.09 -42.76
N PRO A 874 28.97 9.07 -43.27
CA PRO A 874 29.04 8.71 -44.70
C PRO A 874 28.25 7.45 -45.10
N SER A 875 28.09 7.27 -46.41
CA SER A 875 27.22 6.29 -47.10
C SER A 875 27.96 5.12 -47.80
N SER A 876 27.22 4.05 -48.14
CA SER A 876 27.68 2.81 -48.86
C SER A 876 28.00 3.00 -50.36
N PRO A 877 28.68 2.02 -51.02
CA PRO A 877 28.03 1.07 -51.96
C PRO A 877 28.78 -0.31 -52.10
N PRO A 878 28.58 -1.20 -53.12
CA PRO A 878 27.38 -1.86 -53.66
C PRO A 878 27.49 -3.44 -53.77
N SER A 879 26.46 -4.11 -54.33
CA SER A 879 26.23 -5.59 -54.41
C SER A 879 27.00 -6.38 -55.50
N PRO A 880 26.90 -7.73 -55.53
CA PRO A 880 26.05 -8.44 -56.54
C PRO A 880 25.31 -9.73 -56.04
N PRO A 881 24.45 -10.41 -56.86
CA PRO A 881 23.43 -11.37 -56.40
C PRO A 881 23.56 -12.83 -56.93
N THR A 882 22.86 -13.82 -56.33
CA THR A 882 22.29 -15.01 -57.04
C THR A 882 21.28 -15.83 -56.18
N ALA A 883 20.57 -16.77 -56.83
CA ALA A 883 19.45 -17.56 -56.29
C ALA A 883 19.83 -18.98 -55.81
N GLY A 884 18.92 -19.68 -55.10
CA GLY A 884 19.09 -21.10 -54.75
C GLY A 884 17.92 -21.70 -53.96
N THR A 885 17.47 -22.90 -54.33
CA THR A 885 16.23 -23.55 -53.85
C THR A 885 16.50 -24.81 -53.00
N CYS A 886 15.54 -25.17 -52.14
CA CYS A 886 15.22 -26.53 -51.67
C CYS A 886 16.01 -27.23 -50.53
N ALA A 887 15.19 -27.82 -49.63
CA ALA A 887 15.27 -29.17 -49.05
C ALA A 887 16.21 -29.50 -47.85
N ALA A 888 15.60 -29.48 -46.66
CA ALA A 888 15.56 -30.58 -45.67
C ALA A 888 16.85 -31.32 -45.24
N ARG A 889 17.16 -31.23 -43.94
CA ARG A 889 16.98 -32.38 -42.99
C ARG A 889 17.10 -31.95 -41.52
N SER A 890 16.45 -32.71 -40.66
CA SER A 890 16.39 -32.55 -39.20
C SER A 890 17.52 -33.26 -38.47
N THR A 891 18.08 -32.66 -37.41
CA THR A 891 18.39 -33.38 -36.14
C THR A 891 18.65 -32.42 -34.96
N THR A 892 17.74 -32.47 -33.98
CA THR A 892 18.03 -32.70 -32.54
C THR A 892 18.82 -31.68 -31.70
N ARG A 893 18.05 -30.93 -30.88
CA ARG A 893 18.27 -30.55 -29.45
C ARG A 893 19.59 -29.89 -29.00
N CYS A 894 19.48 -28.62 -28.61
CA CYS A 894 19.90 -28.17 -27.27
C CYS A 894 18.66 -27.65 -26.52
N GLY A 895 18.40 -28.16 -25.31
CA GLY A 895 17.22 -27.78 -24.53
C GLY A 895 17.51 -26.66 -23.55
N CYS A 896 16.82 -25.52 -23.71
CA CYS A 896 16.70 -24.53 -22.63
C CYS A 896 15.50 -24.90 -21.76
N SER A 897 15.76 -25.29 -20.50
CA SER A 897 14.74 -25.44 -19.45
C SER A 897 14.65 -24.14 -18.60
N PRO A 898 13.52 -23.90 -17.90
CA PRO A 898 12.91 -22.57 -17.97
C PRO A 898 12.98 -21.74 -16.68
N CYS A 899 12.89 -20.41 -16.84
CA CYS A 899 12.53 -19.51 -15.74
C CYS A 899 11.19 -19.91 -15.09
N PRO A 900 11.09 -19.92 -13.75
CA PRO A 900 9.83 -20.21 -13.07
C PRO A 900 8.82 -19.07 -13.30
N ARG A 901 7.65 -19.44 -13.83
CA ARG A 901 6.52 -18.51 -13.99
C ARG A 901 5.94 -18.16 -12.62
N ARG A 902 5.58 -16.89 -12.41
CA ARG A 902 4.68 -16.48 -11.32
C ARG A 902 3.36 -17.26 -11.42
N PRO A 903 2.88 -17.90 -10.34
CA PRO A 903 1.53 -18.46 -10.32
C PRO A 903 0.50 -17.32 -10.24
N THR A 904 -0.45 -17.32 -11.15
CA THR A 904 -1.64 -16.45 -11.12
C THR A 904 -2.62 -16.96 -10.06
N SER A 905 -2.67 -16.30 -8.90
CA SER A 905 -3.73 -16.51 -7.91
C SER A 905 -5.05 -15.89 -8.39
N GLY A 906 -5.94 -16.73 -8.93
CA GLY A 906 -7.34 -16.37 -9.07
C GLY A 906 -8.03 -16.37 -7.69
N ARG A 907 -9.08 -15.54 -7.54
CA ARG A 907 -9.76 -15.13 -6.30
C ARG A 907 -9.05 -13.99 -5.54
N CYS A 908 -9.52 -12.79 -5.81
CA CYS A 908 -9.77 -11.75 -4.81
C CYS A 908 -11.25 -11.37 -4.98
#